data_AF-A0A843DQC1-F1
#
_entry.id   AF-A0A843DQC1-F1
#
_cell.length_a   1.000
_cell.length_b   1.000
_cell.length_c   1.000
_cell.angle_alpha   90.00
_cell.angle_beta   90.00
_cell.angle_gamma   90.00
#
_symmetry.space_group_name_H-M   'P 1'
#
loop_
_entity.id
_entity.type
_entity.pdbx_description
1 polymer ?
#
loop_
_entity_poly.entity_id
_entity_poly.type
_entity_poly.pdbx_seq_one_letter_code
_entity_poly.pdbx_strand_id
1 'polypeptide(L)'
;VTTIEGPTVRLKSGEVRRVDDMKEALDLLAADEIEYIFDIGEILISFGEFLENNHVLAPPSYCEEWWIQEGGPRHPESETEALRFVAEGAYLHPDYTWFWDDCTEEQLVTLANIVEETGVFSGGILKIPENPAAKSVLEELLVPHTVEDGFYVIRIPLALIAGLGLSPELKKLPTWETRPEFTNGLVMASHLSGIKMRSKAGTRIGGRMGRPGKSAPRKMKPPVHVLFPVGKNGGVRRSVDAAAKTCVSDNSQLFGGGPAAKQVEGLVHLETGERKCPQCGTVTFKSKCPDCGTHTNAVYRCPVCGKIGDPGMTVCPVCNMDLVCQKESIFSMKAEYESAIARAGITHPRDIPEVKGVQGLISKERVVEPLEKGILRAKHDIYVFRDGTIRYDMIDLPLTHFKPKEIAVSVEKLRSIGYTKDTYGNELTSPEQVVELLPQDIMVSEDCGEYLVRVSQYVDELLVNLYELEPFYNAEKPEDLVGQLIMGLAPHTSAGVLARLVGFTKAKAGYAHPYYHAAKRRNCDGDEDCVMLMMDGLVNFSRAFLPSTRGGTMDAPLVLTTTLNPKEVDKETLNVDIMPRYPLEVYEGCLTYTAPKNLTKYVDYVEARVGTEGQFEGFLFTHDTDDISAGPLDTMYTNPMFKGTGEKIMAELALADKIRAVDTDDLAERILNSHLMPDMIGNLRSFSKQSFRCPKCKISYRRMTLSGKCTKCGGPLKATMHRGNVTKYLEIAKYMSENYSLSAYTKQRIQVVEMNILSTFGEEEKVQMDLSDFF
;
A
#
# COMPACT_ATOMS: atom_id res chain seq x y z
N VAL A 1 -12.13 5.09 -10.03
CA VAL A 1 -12.92 6.09 -10.79
C VAL A 1 -14.13 5.38 -11.33
N THR A 2 -15.34 5.88 -11.11
CA THR A 2 -16.59 5.17 -11.43
C THR A 2 -17.20 5.55 -12.78
N THR A 3 -16.67 6.59 -13.44
CA THR A 3 -17.17 7.09 -14.73
C THR A 3 -16.58 6.39 -15.95
N ILE A 4 -15.53 5.59 -15.77
CA ILE A 4 -14.85 4.88 -16.86
C ILE A 4 -15.43 3.48 -17.06
N GLU A 5 -15.17 2.89 -18.23
CA GLU A 5 -15.69 1.57 -18.57
C GLU A 5 -15.00 0.45 -17.78
N GLY A 6 -15.81 -0.44 -17.19
CA GLY A 6 -15.35 -1.60 -16.44
C GLY A 6 -15.05 -2.82 -17.31
N PRO A 7 -14.78 -3.99 -16.70
CA PRO A 7 -14.43 -5.19 -17.43
C PRO A 7 -15.57 -5.73 -18.29
N THR A 8 -15.21 -6.33 -19.43
CA THR A 8 -16.14 -7.13 -20.25
C THR A 8 -15.90 -8.62 -19.99
N VAL A 9 -16.97 -9.32 -19.60
CA VAL A 9 -16.91 -10.70 -19.10
C VAL A 9 -17.90 -11.61 -19.82
N ARG A 10 -17.56 -12.90 -19.87
CA ARG A 10 -18.47 -13.99 -20.19
C ARG A 10 -18.96 -14.64 -18.90
N LEU A 11 -20.27 -14.78 -18.77
CA LEU A 11 -20.89 -15.54 -17.70
C LEU A 11 -20.99 -17.03 -18.07
N LYS A 12 -21.13 -17.91 -17.08
CA LYS A 12 -21.36 -19.36 -17.28
C LYS A 12 -22.60 -19.69 -18.10
N SER A 13 -23.56 -18.75 -18.19
CA SER A 13 -24.71 -18.83 -19.10
C SER A 13 -24.34 -18.67 -20.58
N GLY A 14 -23.12 -18.25 -20.88
CA GLY A 14 -22.67 -17.81 -22.19
C GLY A 14 -22.97 -16.35 -22.51
N GLU A 15 -23.66 -15.61 -21.64
CA GLU A 15 -23.87 -14.16 -21.81
C GLU A 15 -22.54 -13.40 -21.82
N VAL A 16 -22.41 -12.43 -22.73
CA VAL A 16 -21.30 -11.47 -22.75
C VAL A 16 -21.85 -10.11 -22.38
N ARG A 17 -21.25 -9.48 -21.37
CA ARG A 17 -21.67 -8.17 -20.87
C ARG A 17 -20.48 -7.37 -20.32
N ARG A 18 -20.61 -6.05 -20.36
CA ARG A 18 -19.73 -5.14 -19.63
C ARG A 18 -20.29 -4.89 -18.23
N VAL A 19 -19.41 -4.82 -17.23
CA VAL A 19 -19.77 -4.64 -15.83
C VAL A 19 -19.16 -3.34 -15.33
N ASP A 20 -19.94 -2.26 -15.39
CA ASP A 20 -19.50 -0.91 -15.00
C ASP A 20 -19.81 -0.59 -13.51
N ASP A 21 -20.76 -1.30 -12.91
CA ASP A 21 -21.20 -1.07 -11.53
C ASP A 21 -20.57 -2.05 -10.52
N MET A 22 -20.14 -1.51 -9.37
CA MET A 22 -19.49 -2.29 -8.32
C MET A 22 -20.44 -3.30 -7.67
N LYS A 23 -21.71 -2.94 -7.47
CA LYS A 23 -22.68 -3.85 -6.84
C LYS A 23 -22.95 -5.04 -7.75
N GLU A 24 -23.16 -4.79 -9.05
CA GLU A 24 -23.27 -5.85 -10.05
C GLU A 24 -22.05 -6.78 -10.06
N ALA A 25 -20.83 -6.22 -10.05
CA ALA A 25 -19.61 -7.02 -10.00
C ALA A 25 -19.56 -7.93 -8.76
N LEU A 26 -19.95 -7.42 -7.59
CA LEU A 26 -19.99 -8.20 -6.34
C LEU A 26 -21.06 -9.31 -6.38
N ASP A 27 -22.24 -9.03 -6.94
CA ASP A 27 -23.32 -10.00 -7.06
C ASP A 27 -22.91 -11.17 -7.99
N LEU A 28 -22.27 -10.86 -9.13
CA LEU A 28 -21.73 -11.86 -10.05
C LEU A 28 -20.60 -12.70 -9.43
N LEU A 29 -19.71 -12.07 -8.67
CA LEU A 29 -18.63 -12.76 -7.95
C LEU A 29 -19.18 -13.66 -6.83
N ALA A 30 -20.19 -13.21 -6.08
CA ALA A 30 -20.80 -13.99 -5.01
C ALA A 30 -21.53 -15.23 -5.53
N ALA A 31 -22.10 -15.14 -6.74
CA ALA A 31 -22.74 -16.25 -7.43
C ALA A 31 -21.76 -17.15 -8.22
N ASP A 32 -20.47 -16.79 -8.29
CA ASP A 32 -19.45 -17.45 -9.13
C ASP A 32 -19.89 -17.57 -10.59
N GLU A 33 -20.51 -16.52 -11.16
CA GLU A 33 -21.05 -16.56 -12.53
C GLU A 33 -19.99 -16.23 -13.60
N ILE A 34 -18.89 -15.58 -13.22
CA ILE A 34 -17.84 -15.14 -14.16
C ILE A 34 -16.99 -16.34 -14.61
N GLU A 35 -17.15 -16.70 -15.89
CA GLU A 35 -16.39 -17.76 -16.55
C GLU A 35 -15.07 -17.23 -17.13
N TYR A 36 -15.13 -16.10 -17.85
CA TYR A 36 -13.99 -15.55 -18.58
C TYR A 36 -14.03 -14.01 -18.64
N ILE A 37 -12.86 -13.37 -18.67
CA ILE A 37 -12.66 -11.92 -18.70
C ILE A 37 -11.94 -11.58 -20.00
N PHE A 38 -12.66 -10.98 -20.95
CA PHE A 38 -12.09 -10.61 -22.25
C PHE A 38 -11.30 -9.31 -22.17
N ASP A 39 -11.83 -8.35 -21.43
CA ASP A 39 -11.23 -7.03 -21.26
C ASP A 39 -11.35 -6.60 -19.80
N ILE A 40 -10.30 -5.98 -19.27
CA ILE A 40 -10.21 -5.62 -17.85
C ILE A 40 -10.87 -4.24 -17.61
N GLY A 41 -11.20 -3.52 -18.67
CA GLY A 41 -11.74 -2.16 -18.64
C GLY A 41 -10.65 -1.11 -18.85
N GLU A 42 -11.05 0.14 -18.65
CA GLU A 42 -10.21 1.29 -18.90
C GLU A 42 -9.29 1.62 -17.70
N ILE A 43 -8.20 2.32 -18.01
CA ILE A 43 -7.30 2.91 -17.02
C ILE A 43 -7.00 4.34 -17.44
N LEU A 44 -7.18 5.28 -16.51
CA LEU A 44 -6.85 6.68 -16.74
C LEU A 44 -5.36 6.91 -16.51
N ILE A 45 -4.70 7.46 -17.53
CA ILE A 45 -3.31 7.91 -17.47
C ILE A 45 -3.32 9.40 -17.80
N SER A 46 -2.76 10.20 -16.90
CA SER A 46 -2.74 11.65 -17.06
C SER A 46 -1.73 12.07 -18.12
N PHE A 47 -1.94 13.23 -18.74
CA PHE A 47 -0.95 13.82 -19.65
C PHE A 47 0.39 14.06 -18.93
N GLY A 48 0.34 14.45 -17.65
CA GLY A 48 1.51 14.67 -16.81
C GLY A 48 2.45 13.47 -16.72
N GLU A 49 1.92 12.25 -16.68
CA GLU A 49 2.72 11.01 -16.66
C GLU A 49 3.56 10.85 -17.92
N PHE A 50 3.00 11.18 -19.09
CA PHE A 50 3.75 11.16 -20.35
C PHE A 50 4.84 12.23 -20.36
N LEU A 51 4.55 13.41 -19.80
CA LEU A 51 5.49 14.53 -19.74
C LEU A 51 6.68 14.23 -18.83
N GLU A 52 6.45 13.69 -17.63
CA GLU A 52 7.49 13.31 -16.67
C GLU A 52 8.39 12.20 -17.24
N ASN A 53 7.78 11.12 -17.72
CA ASN A 53 8.52 9.98 -18.27
C ASN A 53 9.11 10.25 -19.67
N ASN A 54 8.80 11.40 -20.27
CA ASN A 54 9.18 11.77 -21.63
C ASN A 54 8.81 10.66 -22.65
N HIS A 55 7.67 10.00 -22.41
CA HIS A 55 7.12 8.99 -23.31
C HIS A 55 6.29 9.69 -24.40
N VAL A 56 6.31 9.16 -25.63
CA VAL A 56 5.43 9.68 -26.68
C VAL A 56 3.97 9.46 -26.30
N LEU A 57 3.08 10.38 -26.63
CA LEU A 57 1.66 10.14 -26.43
C LEU A 57 1.22 8.93 -27.23
N ALA A 58 0.31 8.13 -26.67
CA ALA A 58 -0.25 6.97 -27.34
C ALA A 58 -1.73 7.24 -27.69
N PRO A 59 -2.25 6.68 -28.80
CA PRO A 59 -3.67 6.77 -29.13
C PRO A 59 -4.55 6.31 -27.94
N PRO A 60 -5.40 7.18 -27.36
CA PRO A 60 -6.28 6.80 -26.26
C PRO A 60 -7.48 5.99 -26.76
N SER A 61 -8.23 5.39 -25.83
CA SER A 61 -9.57 4.90 -26.14
C SER A 61 -10.45 6.05 -26.65
N TYR A 62 -11.41 5.74 -27.52
CA TYR A 62 -12.37 6.74 -27.95
C TYR A 62 -13.39 6.98 -26.83
N CYS A 63 -13.39 8.20 -26.29
CA CYS A 63 -14.18 8.60 -25.13
C CYS A 63 -15.13 9.78 -25.47
N GLU A 64 -16.11 10.03 -24.61
CA GLU A 64 -17.14 11.05 -24.84
C GLU A 64 -16.54 12.46 -24.91
N GLU A 65 -15.52 12.76 -24.09
CA GLU A 65 -14.83 14.05 -24.05
C GLU A 65 -14.17 14.41 -25.38
N TRP A 66 -13.68 13.41 -26.11
CA TRP A 66 -13.16 13.57 -27.45
C TRP A 66 -14.30 13.65 -28.47
N TRP A 67 -15.30 12.76 -28.39
CA TRP A 67 -16.43 12.73 -29.32
C TRP A 67 -17.22 14.04 -29.40
N ILE A 68 -17.46 14.70 -28.26
CA ILE A 68 -18.12 16.02 -28.23
C ILE A 68 -17.33 17.07 -29.03
N GLN A 69 -16.00 16.97 -29.06
CA GLN A 69 -15.14 17.89 -29.82
C GLN A 69 -15.12 17.57 -31.32
N GLU A 70 -15.52 16.35 -31.72
CA GLU A 70 -15.62 15.90 -33.12
C GLU A 70 -17.04 15.99 -33.70
N GLY A 71 -17.85 16.92 -33.17
CA GLY A 71 -19.20 17.21 -33.67
C GLY A 71 -20.33 16.53 -32.93
N GLY A 72 -20.06 15.82 -31.83
CA GLY A 72 -21.07 15.27 -30.94
C GLY A 72 -21.84 16.37 -30.19
N PRO A 73 -23.18 16.47 -30.30
CA PRO A 73 -23.94 17.56 -29.68
C PRO A 73 -24.20 17.34 -28.18
N ARG A 74 -24.46 16.09 -27.78
CA ARG A 74 -24.72 15.62 -26.41
C ARG A 74 -24.71 14.10 -26.39
N HIS A 75 -24.60 13.50 -25.20
CA HIS A 75 -24.76 12.06 -25.03
C HIS A 75 -26.08 11.56 -25.67
N PRO A 76 -26.04 10.55 -26.56
CA PRO A 76 -27.22 9.97 -27.20
C PRO A 76 -28.05 9.10 -26.24
N GLU A 77 -29.38 9.18 -26.29
CA GLU A 77 -30.28 8.36 -25.47
C GLU A 77 -30.50 6.95 -26.03
N SER A 78 -30.12 6.73 -27.29
CA SER A 78 -30.28 5.45 -27.98
C SER A 78 -29.32 5.31 -29.15
N GLU A 79 -29.11 4.05 -29.58
CA GLU A 79 -28.31 3.73 -30.77
C GLU A 79 -28.83 4.42 -32.03
N THR A 80 -30.15 4.54 -32.17
CA THR A 80 -30.77 5.25 -33.31
C THR A 80 -30.43 6.74 -33.29
N GLU A 81 -30.40 7.37 -32.11
CA GLU A 81 -29.99 8.76 -31.98
C GLU A 81 -28.51 8.95 -32.29
N ALA A 82 -27.65 8.02 -31.87
CA ALA A 82 -26.22 8.06 -32.22
C ALA A 82 -25.99 7.98 -33.73
N LEU A 83 -26.71 7.09 -34.43
CA LEU A 83 -26.65 7.00 -35.89
C LEU A 83 -27.23 8.24 -36.60
N ARG A 84 -28.22 8.91 -36.00
CA ARG A 84 -28.70 10.20 -36.49
C ARG A 84 -27.60 11.27 -36.42
N PHE A 85 -26.86 11.34 -35.31
CA PHE A 85 -25.75 12.28 -35.17
C PHE A 85 -24.63 12.01 -36.19
N VAL A 86 -24.37 10.74 -36.51
CA VAL A 86 -23.46 10.37 -37.61
C VAL A 86 -23.94 10.94 -38.94
N ALA A 87 -25.23 10.80 -39.25
CA ALA A 87 -25.82 11.34 -40.48
C ALA A 87 -25.74 12.88 -40.55
N GLU A 88 -25.74 13.55 -39.39
CA GLU A 88 -25.53 14.99 -39.24
C GLU A 88 -24.04 15.41 -39.33
N GLY A 89 -23.11 14.44 -39.38
CA GLY A 89 -21.70 14.65 -39.69
C GLY A 89 -20.72 14.25 -38.57
N ALA A 90 -21.22 13.86 -37.40
CA ALA A 90 -20.42 13.43 -36.25
C ALA A 90 -19.79 12.04 -36.47
N TYR A 91 -18.84 11.69 -35.61
CA TYR A 91 -18.38 10.30 -35.48
C TYR A 91 -19.42 9.46 -34.72
N LEU A 92 -19.33 8.13 -34.84
CA LEU A 92 -20.15 7.22 -34.03
C LEU A 92 -19.78 7.36 -32.55
N HIS A 93 -20.79 7.45 -31.69
CA HIS A 93 -20.57 7.57 -30.24
C HIS A 93 -19.79 6.36 -29.69
N PRO A 94 -18.86 6.54 -28.74
CA PRO A 94 -18.06 5.45 -28.19
C PRO A 94 -18.85 4.31 -27.55
N ASP A 95 -20.04 4.55 -26.98
CA ASP A 95 -20.90 3.48 -26.41
C ASP A 95 -21.45 2.49 -27.45
N TYR A 96 -21.50 2.91 -28.72
CA TYR A 96 -22.00 2.10 -29.83
C TYR A 96 -20.89 1.71 -30.80
N THR A 97 -19.63 1.90 -30.40
CA THR A 97 -18.45 1.55 -31.18
C THR A 97 -17.83 0.26 -30.63
N TRP A 98 -17.75 -0.76 -31.49
CA TRP A 98 -17.21 -2.08 -31.14
C TRP A 98 -15.71 -2.18 -31.42
N PHE A 99 -15.08 -3.25 -30.93
CA PHE A 99 -13.63 -3.49 -31.03
C PHE A 99 -13.22 -4.02 -32.41
N TRP A 100 -13.57 -3.28 -33.46
CA TRP A 100 -13.35 -3.67 -34.85
C TRP A 100 -11.87 -3.91 -35.18
N ASP A 101 -10.95 -3.18 -34.54
CA ASP A 101 -9.50 -3.31 -34.77
C ASP A 101 -8.95 -4.71 -34.44
N ASP A 102 -9.61 -5.45 -33.55
CA ASP A 102 -9.16 -6.77 -33.09
C ASP A 102 -9.57 -7.90 -34.05
N CYS A 103 -10.51 -7.63 -34.96
CA CYS A 103 -11.03 -8.62 -35.89
C CYS A 103 -10.23 -8.69 -37.20
N THR A 104 -10.02 -9.91 -37.68
CA THR A 104 -9.44 -10.21 -38.99
C THR A 104 -10.50 -10.13 -40.10
N GLU A 105 -10.06 -10.02 -41.36
CA GLU A 105 -10.97 -10.01 -42.53
C GLU A 105 -11.85 -11.27 -42.57
N GLU A 106 -11.26 -12.44 -42.31
CA GLU A 106 -11.97 -13.73 -42.34
C GLU A 106 -13.07 -13.78 -41.28
N GLN A 107 -12.81 -13.28 -40.08
CA GLN A 107 -13.80 -13.20 -39.00
C GLN A 107 -14.98 -12.30 -39.38
N LEU A 108 -14.71 -11.11 -39.93
CA LEU A 108 -15.77 -10.18 -40.35
C LEU A 108 -16.61 -10.73 -41.50
N VAL A 109 -15.97 -11.34 -42.51
CA VAL A 109 -16.67 -12.00 -43.63
C VAL A 109 -17.54 -13.15 -43.12
N THR A 110 -17.00 -13.96 -42.22
CA THR A 110 -17.71 -15.11 -41.63
C THR A 110 -18.94 -14.66 -40.86
N LEU A 111 -18.80 -13.66 -39.99
CA LEU A 111 -19.94 -13.13 -39.22
C LEU A 111 -20.99 -12.51 -40.15
N ALA A 112 -20.59 -11.71 -41.14
CA ALA A 112 -21.52 -11.12 -42.10
C ALA A 112 -22.30 -12.17 -42.90
N ASN A 113 -21.64 -13.25 -43.35
CA ASN A 113 -22.30 -14.37 -44.03
C ASN A 113 -23.33 -15.06 -43.14
N ILE A 114 -22.95 -15.37 -41.89
CA ILE A 114 -23.83 -16.07 -40.95
C ILE A 114 -25.07 -15.22 -40.65
N VAL A 115 -24.88 -13.91 -40.43
CA VAL A 115 -25.99 -12.98 -40.17
C VAL A 115 -26.91 -12.87 -41.38
N GLU A 116 -26.37 -12.83 -42.60
CA GLU A 116 -27.15 -12.76 -43.84
C GLU A 116 -27.97 -14.03 -44.13
N GLU A 117 -27.39 -15.20 -43.85
CA GLU A 117 -28.01 -16.50 -44.14
C GLU A 117 -29.01 -16.93 -43.06
N THR A 118 -28.70 -16.65 -41.80
CA THR A 118 -29.40 -17.24 -40.65
C THR A 118 -29.92 -16.23 -39.62
N GLY A 119 -29.50 -14.97 -39.70
CA GLY A 119 -29.90 -13.93 -38.77
C GLY A 119 -31.37 -13.55 -38.92
N VAL A 120 -32.01 -13.20 -37.80
CA VAL A 120 -33.37 -12.67 -37.74
C VAL A 120 -33.34 -11.32 -37.05
N PHE A 121 -33.63 -10.26 -37.81
CA PHE A 121 -33.76 -8.91 -37.28
C PHE A 121 -35.24 -8.51 -37.20
N SER A 122 -35.76 -8.31 -36.00
CA SER A 122 -37.15 -7.91 -35.79
C SER A 122 -37.30 -7.12 -34.49
N GLY A 123 -38.12 -6.06 -34.52
CA GLY A 123 -38.39 -5.24 -33.33
C GLY A 123 -37.16 -4.56 -32.72
N GLY A 124 -36.12 -4.28 -33.52
CA GLY A 124 -34.86 -3.69 -33.05
C GLY A 124 -33.90 -4.68 -32.40
N ILE A 125 -34.19 -5.98 -32.43
CA ILE A 125 -33.35 -7.04 -31.85
C ILE A 125 -32.83 -7.93 -32.97
N LEU A 126 -31.52 -8.22 -32.94
CA LEU A 126 -30.89 -9.20 -33.83
C LEU A 126 -30.74 -10.53 -33.09
N LYS A 127 -31.24 -11.60 -33.71
CA LYS A 127 -31.05 -12.98 -33.23
C LYS A 127 -30.21 -13.74 -34.24
N ILE A 128 -29.13 -14.37 -33.77
CA ILE A 128 -28.25 -15.22 -34.59
C ILE A 128 -28.31 -16.62 -33.99
N PRO A 129 -28.68 -17.67 -34.74
CA PRO A 129 -28.64 -19.04 -34.22
C PRO A 129 -27.25 -19.40 -33.65
N GLU A 130 -27.23 -20.21 -32.61
CA GLU A 130 -25.97 -20.65 -31.97
C GLU A 130 -25.01 -21.27 -32.99
N ASN A 131 -23.94 -20.54 -33.25
CA ASN A 131 -22.86 -20.93 -34.14
C ASN A 131 -21.52 -20.59 -33.47
N PRO A 132 -20.61 -21.56 -33.24
CA PRO A 132 -19.32 -21.29 -32.59
C PRO A 132 -18.46 -20.25 -33.30
N ALA A 133 -18.52 -20.19 -34.64
CA ALA A 133 -17.78 -19.19 -35.41
C ALA A 133 -18.36 -17.78 -35.19
N ALA A 134 -19.69 -17.63 -35.20
CA ALA A 134 -20.31 -16.34 -34.89
C ALA A 134 -20.01 -15.90 -33.44
N LYS A 135 -20.06 -16.84 -32.50
CA LYS A 135 -19.76 -16.58 -31.08
C LYS A 135 -18.36 -16.02 -30.88
N SER A 136 -17.36 -16.67 -31.47
CA SER A 136 -15.96 -16.23 -31.37
C SER A 136 -15.77 -14.81 -31.91
N VAL A 137 -16.43 -14.43 -33.01
CA VAL A 137 -16.32 -13.07 -33.55
C VAL A 137 -17.07 -12.05 -32.70
N LEU A 138 -18.25 -12.39 -32.16
CA LEU A 138 -18.99 -11.51 -31.25
C LEU A 138 -18.22 -11.27 -29.94
N GLU A 139 -17.55 -12.30 -29.43
CA GLU A 139 -16.65 -12.21 -28.27
C GLU A 139 -15.41 -11.37 -28.58
N GLU A 140 -14.80 -11.50 -29.77
CA GLU A 140 -13.65 -10.67 -30.16
C GLU A 140 -14.02 -9.18 -30.27
N LEU A 141 -15.21 -8.89 -30.83
CA LEU A 141 -15.76 -7.54 -30.93
C LEU A 141 -16.26 -6.98 -29.59
N LEU A 142 -16.36 -7.82 -28.56
CA LEU A 142 -16.94 -7.50 -27.25
C LEU A 142 -18.38 -6.98 -27.32
N VAL A 143 -19.18 -7.50 -28.25
CA VAL A 143 -20.58 -7.09 -28.39
C VAL A 143 -21.40 -7.71 -27.25
N PRO A 144 -22.14 -6.91 -26.45
CA PRO A 144 -23.01 -7.46 -25.42
C PRO A 144 -24.15 -8.29 -26.02
N HIS A 145 -24.31 -9.54 -25.57
CA HIS A 145 -25.37 -10.44 -26.04
C HIS A 145 -25.72 -11.53 -25.02
N THR A 146 -27.00 -11.91 -25.01
CA THR A 146 -27.52 -13.02 -24.19
C THR A 146 -27.65 -14.29 -25.03
N VAL A 147 -27.70 -15.44 -24.36
CA VAL A 147 -28.00 -16.74 -24.98
C VAL A 147 -29.43 -17.12 -24.59
N GLU A 148 -30.36 -17.10 -25.55
CA GLU A 148 -31.79 -17.36 -25.34
C GLU A 148 -32.30 -18.35 -26.40
N ASP A 149 -32.89 -19.47 -25.98
CA ASP A 149 -33.56 -20.46 -26.85
C ASP A 149 -32.71 -20.94 -28.06
N GLY A 150 -31.40 -21.07 -27.91
CA GLY A 150 -30.50 -21.48 -29.00
C GLY A 150 -30.06 -20.33 -29.92
N PHE A 151 -30.23 -19.08 -29.50
CA PHE A 151 -29.82 -17.88 -30.23
C PHE A 151 -28.93 -16.97 -29.39
N TYR A 152 -27.99 -16.31 -30.05
CA TYR A 152 -27.34 -15.11 -29.55
C TYR A 152 -28.24 -13.91 -29.82
N VAL A 153 -28.67 -13.24 -28.75
CA VAL A 153 -29.62 -12.12 -28.81
C VAL A 153 -28.89 -10.81 -28.53
N ILE A 154 -28.83 -9.95 -29.55
CA ILE A 154 -28.17 -8.64 -29.52
C ILE A 154 -29.25 -7.57 -29.50
N ARG A 155 -29.27 -6.77 -28.43
CA ARG A 155 -30.29 -5.74 -28.18
C ARG A 155 -29.90 -4.35 -28.68
N ILE A 156 -28.64 -4.16 -29.05
CA ILE A 156 -28.08 -2.93 -29.64
C ILE A 156 -27.39 -3.31 -30.97
N PRO A 157 -28.16 -3.66 -32.02
CA PRO A 157 -27.58 -4.30 -33.20
C PRO A 157 -27.31 -3.35 -34.37
N LEU A 158 -27.81 -2.12 -34.38
CA LEU A 158 -27.83 -1.29 -35.59
C LEU A 158 -26.41 -0.91 -36.07
N ALA A 159 -25.54 -0.50 -35.15
CA ALA A 159 -24.14 -0.17 -35.43
C ALA A 159 -23.37 -1.43 -35.86
N LEU A 160 -23.68 -2.59 -35.28
CA LEU A 160 -23.10 -3.88 -35.68
C LEU A 160 -23.53 -4.26 -37.10
N ILE A 161 -24.84 -4.23 -37.40
CA ILE A 161 -25.41 -4.54 -38.72
C ILE A 161 -24.81 -3.62 -39.79
N ALA A 162 -24.77 -2.30 -39.50
CA ALA A 162 -24.17 -1.33 -40.40
C ALA A 162 -22.67 -1.61 -40.60
N GLY A 163 -21.91 -1.84 -39.52
CA GLY A 163 -20.48 -2.15 -39.57
C GLY A 163 -20.15 -3.42 -40.36
N LEU A 164 -21.02 -4.43 -40.33
CA LEU A 164 -20.91 -5.64 -41.16
C LEU A 164 -21.32 -5.41 -42.64
N GLY A 165 -21.72 -4.18 -43.01
CA GLY A 165 -22.14 -3.85 -44.37
C GLY A 165 -23.44 -4.54 -44.76
N LEU A 166 -24.38 -4.66 -43.84
CA LEU A 166 -25.68 -5.30 -44.06
C LEU A 166 -26.81 -4.25 -44.06
N SER A 167 -27.82 -4.47 -44.91
CA SER A 167 -29.06 -3.69 -44.89
C SER A 167 -29.93 -4.06 -43.68
N PRO A 168 -31.00 -3.31 -43.37
CA PRO A 168 -31.99 -3.69 -42.37
C PRO A 168 -32.64 -5.07 -42.64
N GLU A 169 -32.66 -5.53 -43.88
CA GLU A 169 -33.11 -6.87 -44.29
C GLU A 169 -31.99 -7.93 -44.19
N LEU A 170 -30.86 -7.59 -43.58
CA LEU A 170 -29.67 -8.42 -43.41
C LEU A 170 -29.02 -8.87 -44.73
N LYS A 171 -29.17 -8.09 -45.80
CA LYS A 171 -28.51 -8.36 -47.08
C LYS A 171 -27.25 -7.54 -47.24
N LYS A 172 -26.20 -8.14 -47.80
CA LYS A 172 -24.95 -7.42 -48.05
C LYS A 172 -25.16 -6.23 -48.96
N LEU A 173 -24.60 -5.10 -48.54
CA LEU A 173 -24.58 -3.88 -49.31
C LEU A 173 -23.56 -3.98 -50.46
N PRO A 174 -23.76 -3.22 -51.57
CA PRO A 174 -22.79 -3.16 -52.67
C PRO A 174 -21.39 -2.69 -52.26
N THR A 175 -21.23 -2.11 -51.06
CA THR A 175 -19.93 -1.72 -50.50
C THR A 175 -18.97 -2.91 -50.34
N TRP A 176 -19.48 -4.14 -50.25
CA TRP A 176 -18.68 -5.37 -50.27
C TRP A 176 -17.91 -5.59 -51.58
N GLU A 177 -18.44 -5.12 -52.72
CA GLU A 177 -17.78 -5.24 -54.03
C GLU A 177 -16.63 -4.24 -54.20
N THR A 178 -16.67 -3.15 -53.43
CA THR A 178 -15.69 -2.04 -53.49
C THR A 178 -14.78 -2.02 -52.27
N ARG A 179 -14.73 -3.12 -51.50
CA ARG A 179 -13.95 -3.19 -50.25
C ARG A 179 -12.46 -2.90 -50.50
N PRO A 180 -11.81 -2.11 -49.63
CA PRO A 180 -10.37 -1.83 -49.75
C PRO A 180 -9.53 -3.09 -49.46
N GLU A 181 -8.23 -3.01 -49.76
CA GLU A 181 -7.26 -3.98 -49.23
C GLU A 181 -7.31 -3.95 -47.70
N PHE A 182 -7.36 -5.12 -47.07
CA PHE A 182 -7.56 -5.21 -45.62
C PHE A 182 -6.35 -4.69 -44.86
N THR A 183 -6.54 -3.59 -44.13
CA THR A 183 -5.54 -3.04 -43.20
C THR A 183 -5.85 -3.44 -41.77
N ASN A 184 -7.10 -3.24 -41.34
CA ASN A 184 -7.65 -3.66 -40.06
C ASN A 184 -9.19 -3.71 -40.15
N GLY A 185 -9.83 -4.32 -39.16
CA GLY A 185 -11.29 -4.45 -39.17
C GLY A 185 -12.04 -3.11 -39.06
N LEU A 186 -11.48 -2.10 -38.40
CA LEU A 186 -12.11 -0.77 -38.27
C LEU A 186 -12.25 -0.05 -39.62
N VAL A 187 -11.19 -0.06 -40.44
CA VAL A 187 -11.20 0.55 -41.77
C VAL A 187 -12.20 -0.17 -42.67
N MET A 188 -12.25 -1.50 -42.58
CA MET A 188 -13.22 -2.31 -43.30
C MET A 188 -14.66 -1.99 -42.86
N ALA A 189 -14.95 -1.99 -41.56
CA ALA A 189 -16.27 -1.69 -41.01
C ALA A 189 -16.73 -0.27 -41.34
N SER A 190 -15.83 0.71 -41.27
CA SER A 190 -16.11 2.11 -41.63
C SER A 190 -16.43 2.24 -43.13
N HIS A 191 -15.70 1.54 -43.99
CA HIS A 191 -15.97 1.52 -45.44
C HIS A 191 -17.30 0.85 -45.77
N LEU A 192 -17.57 -0.32 -45.17
CA LEU A 192 -18.77 -1.11 -45.42
C LEU A 192 -20.05 -0.37 -44.99
N SER A 193 -20.00 0.29 -43.83
CA SER A 193 -21.12 1.03 -43.24
C SER A 193 -21.28 2.44 -43.79
N GLY A 194 -20.20 3.06 -44.28
CA GLY A 194 -20.14 4.49 -44.57
C GLY A 194 -20.16 5.38 -43.31
N ILE A 195 -20.02 4.80 -42.12
CA ILE A 195 -20.02 5.50 -40.84
C ILE A 195 -18.59 5.92 -40.49
N LYS A 196 -18.44 7.15 -39.99
CA LYS A 196 -17.18 7.61 -39.40
C LYS A 196 -17.01 7.00 -38.02
N MET A 197 -16.04 6.10 -37.87
CA MET A 197 -15.72 5.45 -36.60
C MET A 197 -14.28 5.77 -36.18
N ARG A 198 -14.02 5.70 -34.87
CA ARG A 198 -12.69 5.75 -34.26
C ARG A 198 -12.40 4.39 -33.60
N SER A 199 -11.13 4.12 -33.32
CA SER A 199 -10.75 2.91 -32.58
C SER A 199 -11.29 2.99 -31.16
N LYS A 200 -12.05 1.98 -30.73
CA LYS A 200 -12.58 1.91 -29.36
C LYS A 200 -11.45 1.68 -28.34
N ALA A 201 -10.56 0.73 -28.61
CA ALA A 201 -9.48 0.36 -27.69
C ALA A 201 -8.34 1.38 -27.63
N GLY A 202 -7.99 1.99 -28.77
CA GLY A 202 -6.78 2.80 -28.88
C GLY A 202 -5.52 1.99 -28.57
N THR A 203 -4.92 2.24 -27.40
CA THR A 203 -3.70 1.56 -26.93
C THR A 203 -4.00 0.76 -25.67
N ARG A 204 -3.61 -0.52 -25.65
CA ARG A 204 -3.70 -1.38 -24.47
C ARG A 204 -2.43 -1.32 -23.64
N ILE A 205 -2.58 -1.25 -22.33
CA ILE A 205 -1.48 -1.27 -21.37
C ILE A 205 -1.57 -2.51 -20.48
N GLY A 206 -0.42 -3.16 -20.26
CA GLY A 206 -0.31 -4.27 -19.32
C GLY A 206 -0.10 -3.78 -17.88
N GLY A 207 -0.64 -4.50 -16.92
CA GLY A 207 -0.43 -4.24 -15.49
C GLY A 207 -0.03 -5.50 -14.74
N ARG A 208 0.76 -5.33 -13.68
CA ARG A 208 1.03 -6.40 -12.71
C ARG A 208 0.87 -5.84 -11.30
N MET A 209 0.14 -6.57 -10.45
CA MET A 209 0.02 -6.21 -9.04
C MET A 209 1.41 -6.19 -8.40
N GLY A 210 1.80 -5.03 -7.87
CA GLY A 210 3.09 -4.82 -7.21
C GLY A 210 2.97 -4.99 -5.70
N ARG A 211 2.74 -3.87 -5.01
CA ARG A 211 2.66 -3.82 -3.55
C ARG A 211 1.21 -3.64 -3.10
N PRO A 212 0.71 -4.44 -2.15
CA PRO A 212 -0.62 -4.26 -1.58
C PRO A 212 -0.71 -3.00 -0.70
N GLY A 213 -1.92 -2.45 -0.60
CA GLY A 213 -2.31 -1.42 0.37
C GLY A 213 -1.78 -1.69 1.79
N LYS A 214 -1.32 -0.65 2.48
CA LYS A 214 -0.89 -0.74 3.88
C LYS A 214 -1.38 0.47 4.66
N SER A 215 -2.03 0.19 5.80
CA SER A 215 -2.42 1.16 6.82
C SER A 215 -2.18 0.50 8.17
N ALA A 216 -1.09 0.87 8.86
CA ALA A 216 -0.74 0.21 10.12
C ALA A 216 0.17 1.06 11.04
N PRO A 217 0.03 0.94 12.37
CA PRO A 217 0.98 1.54 13.31
C PRO A 217 2.41 1.04 13.08
N ARG A 218 3.39 1.95 13.12
CA ARG A 218 4.80 1.59 12.94
C ARG A 218 5.35 0.94 14.21
N LYS A 219 5.35 -0.40 14.24
CA LYS A 219 5.86 -1.19 15.37
C LYS A 219 7.32 -1.59 15.15
N MET A 220 8.16 -1.35 16.16
CA MET A 220 9.47 -2.00 16.23
C MET A 220 9.30 -3.53 16.27
N LYS A 221 10.33 -4.28 15.87
CA LYS A 221 10.35 -5.75 15.98
C LYS A 221 11.36 -6.17 17.05
N PRO A 222 10.92 -6.76 18.18
CA PRO A 222 9.54 -6.82 18.71
C PRO A 222 8.97 -5.44 19.11
N PRO A 223 7.63 -5.31 19.29
CA PRO A 223 6.97 -4.07 19.66
C PRO A 223 7.44 -3.52 21.02
N VAL A 224 7.52 -2.19 21.14
CA VAL A 224 8.07 -1.49 22.30
C VAL A 224 7.12 -0.35 22.71
N HIS A 225 6.92 -0.17 24.01
CA HIS A 225 6.17 0.96 24.58
C HIS A 225 7.10 2.02 25.17
N VAL A 226 8.32 1.63 25.61
CA VAL A 226 9.28 2.56 26.21
C VAL A 226 10.72 2.25 25.85
N LEU A 227 11.52 3.28 25.62
CA LEU A 227 12.97 3.19 25.44
C LEU A 227 13.68 3.04 26.81
N PHE A 228 13.29 2.00 27.55
CA PHE A 228 13.88 1.61 28.84
C PHE A 228 14.54 0.24 28.73
N PRO A 229 15.82 0.07 29.10
CA PRO A 229 16.50 -1.21 28.99
C PRO A 229 15.98 -2.22 30.03
N VAL A 230 15.57 -3.41 29.61
CA VAL A 230 15.17 -4.53 30.51
C VAL A 230 16.14 -5.72 30.45
N GLY A 231 17.19 -5.62 29.63
CA GLY A 231 18.24 -6.63 29.53
C GLY A 231 17.70 -8.03 29.20
N LYS A 232 18.19 -9.03 29.93
CA LYS A 232 17.69 -10.42 29.85
C LYS A 232 16.53 -10.68 30.82
N ASN A 233 16.35 -9.79 31.80
CA ASN A 233 15.39 -9.95 32.90
C ASN A 233 13.95 -9.83 32.40
N GLY A 234 13.71 -9.07 31.32
CA GLY A 234 12.40 -9.00 30.65
C GLY A 234 12.05 -10.19 29.74
N GLY A 235 12.89 -11.22 29.66
CA GLY A 235 12.66 -12.40 28.83
C GLY A 235 12.61 -12.12 27.32
N VAL A 236 11.97 -13.01 26.56
CA VAL A 236 11.87 -12.90 25.08
C VAL A 236 10.98 -11.73 24.66
N ARG A 237 9.94 -11.43 25.44
CA ARG A 237 8.98 -10.35 25.19
C ARG A 237 9.48 -8.97 25.63
N ARG A 238 10.62 -8.90 26.32
CA ARG A 238 11.21 -7.66 26.86
C ARG A 238 10.22 -6.94 27.81
N SER A 239 9.54 -7.72 28.65
CA SER A 239 8.53 -7.25 29.59
C SER A 239 9.17 -6.55 30.79
N VAL A 240 8.71 -5.34 31.10
CA VAL A 240 9.06 -4.61 32.32
C VAL A 240 8.47 -5.33 33.54
N ASP A 241 7.24 -5.84 33.44
CA ASP A 241 6.56 -6.59 34.49
C ASP A 241 7.34 -7.86 34.89
N ALA A 242 7.88 -8.59 33.90
CA ALA A 242 8.72 -9.76 34.16
C ALA A 242 10.04 -9.37 34.84
N ALA A 243 10.65 -8.27 34.42
CA ALA A 243 11.87 -7.75 35.04
C ALA A 243 11.60 -7.31 36.50
N ALA A 244 10.45 -6.69 36.78
CA ALA A 244 10.04 -6.29 38.13
C ALA A 244 9.78 -7.48 39.08
N LYS A 245 9.34 -8.63 38.54
CA LYS A 245 9.11 -9.86 39.33
C LYS A 245 10.36 -10.73 39.51
N THR A 246 11.50 -10.32 38.97
CA THR A 246 12.74 -11.12 39.06
C THR A 246 13.31 -11.03 40.48
N CYS A 247 13.30 -12.13 41.23
CA CYS A 247 13.93 -12.18 42.56
C CYS A 247 15.40 -12.64 42.42
N VAL A 248 16.33 -11.79 42.87
CA VAL A 248 17.75 -12.15 42.96
C VAL A 248 18.17 -12.06 44.43
N SER A 249 18.88 -13.08 44.92
CA SER A 249 19.54 -13.02 46.22
C SER A 249 20.76 -12.10 46.10
N ASP A 250 20.70 -10.91 46.68
CA ASP A 250 21.82 -9.98 46.67
C ASP A 250 22.75 -10.26 47.86
N ASN A 251 24.05 -10.37 47.58
CA ASN A 251 25.12 -10.40 48.58
C ASN A 251 25.82 -9.03 48.71
N SER A 252 25.35 -8.01 47.99
CA SER A 252 25.93 -6.66 48.01
C SER A 252 25.46 -5.86 49.23
N GLN A 253 26.38 -5.12 49.87
CA GLN A 253 26.09 -4.27 51.03
C GLN A 253 25.30 -2.98 50.68
N LEU A 254 24.87 -2.81 49.42
CA LEU A 254 24.27 -1.58 48.91
C LEU A 254 22.84 -1.33 49.39
N PHE A 255 22.10 -2.39 49.75
CA PHE A 255 20.74 -2.30 50.26
C PHE A 255 20.75 -2.71 51.73
N GLY A 256 21.04 -1.75 52.60
CA GLY A 256 21.36 -1.96 54.01
C GLY A 256 20.44 -2.93 54.76
N GLY A 257 21.04 -3.96 55.36
CA GLY A 257 20.40 -4.74 56.42
C GLY A 257 21.01 -6.10 56.71
N GLY A 258 21.98 -6.16 57.63
CA GLY A 258 22.29 -7.33 58.49
C GLY A 258 22.59 -8.71 57.86
N PRO A 259 22.99 -9.71 58.66
CA PRO A 259 23.43 -11.03 58.20
C PRO A 259 22.27 -11.98 57.84
N ALA A 260 21.20 -11.48 57.22
CA ALA A 260 20.13 -12.29 56.66
C ALA A 260 19.77 -11.75 55.27
N ALA A 261 20.06 -12.51 54.22
CA ALA A 261 19.80 -12.15 52.82
C ALA A 261 18.31 -11.87 52.60
N LYS A 262 17.89 -10.60 52.68
CA LYS A 262 16.57 -10.18 52.21
C LYS A 262 16.56 -10.28 50.69
N GLN A 263 15.70 -11.14 50.15
CA GLN A 263 15.43 -11.16 48.71
C GLN A 263 14.86 -9.78 48.31
N VAL A 264 15.59 -9.05 47.46
CA VAL A 264 15.08 -7.82 46.87
C VAL A 264 14.39 -8.19 45.58
N GLU A 265 13.07 -8.03 45.53
CA GLU A 265 12.30 -8.26 44.32
C GLU A 265 12.63 -7.20 43.26
N GLY A 266 12.81 -7.67 42.02
CA GLY A 266 13.04 -6.83 40.85
C GLY A 266 14.46 -6.25 40.78
N LEU A 267 15.46 -6.80 41.46
CA LEU A 267 16.83 -6.30 41.36
C LEU A 267 17.41 -6.58 39.97
N VAL A 268 17.75 -5.53 39.22
CA VAL A 268 18.25 -5.63 37.85
C VAL A 268 19.62 -4.97 37.70
N HIS A 269 20.50 -5.61 36.91
CA HIS A 269 21.79 -5.07 36.51
C HIS A 269 21.69 -4.66 35.04
N LEU A 270 21.71 -3.36 34.78
CA LEU A 270 21.47 -2.81 33.45
C LEU A 270 22.53 -1.78 33.08
N GLU A 271 22.84 -1.73 31.79
CA GLU A 271 23.75 -0.74 31.23
C GLU A 271 22.96 0.49 30.76
N THR A 272 23.27 1.64 31.34
CA THR A 272 22.60 2.93 31.05
C THR A 272 23.63 4.04 30.84
N GLY A 273 23.17 5.24 30.49
CA GLY A 273 24.01 6.44 30.44
C GLY A 273 24.36 6.95 31.84
N GLU A 274 25.62 7.37 32.04
CA GLU A 274 26.02 8.09 33.25
C GLU A 274 25.58 9.55 33.15
N ARG A 275 24.81 10.03 34.11
CA ARG A 275 24.40 11.45 34.20
C ARG A 275 24.71 12.03 35.57
N LYS A 276 25.04 13.32 35.63
CA LYS A 276 25.33 14.03 36.87
C LYS A 276 24.48 15.29 36.98
N CYS A 277 23.87 15.50 38.14
CA CYS A 277 23.16 16.74 38.44
C CYS A 277 24.16 17.89 38.58
N PRO A 278 23.99 19.01 37.84
CA PRO A 278 24.87 20.17 37.97
C PRO A 278 24.71 20.90 39.31
N GLN A 279 23.56 20.77 39.99
CA GLN A 279 23.25 21.48 41.22
C GLN A 279 23.71 20.74 42.48
N CYS A 280 23.29 19.49 42.68
CA CYS A 280 23.62 18.72 43.89
C CYS A 280 24.74 17.69 43.68
N GLY A 281 25.20 17.49 42.44
CA GLY A 281 26.27 16.54 42.13
C GLY A 281 25.86 15.06 42.09
N THR A 282 24.60 14.72 42.36
CA THR A 282 24.08 13.34 42.33
C THR A 282 24.31 12.69 40.97
N VAL A 283 24.87 11.47 40.97
CA VAL A 283 25.12 10.67 39.77
C VAL A 283 23.99 9.64 39.60
N THR A 284 23.25 9.74 38.50
CA THR A 284 22.09 8.90 38.19
C THR A 284 22.06 8.54 36.70
N PHE A 285 21.14 7.67 36.30
CA PHE A 285 20.83 7.44 34.87
C PHE A 285 19.59 8.24 34.42
N LYS A 286 18.84 8.82 35.36
CA LYS A 286 17.61 9.58 35.08
C LYS A 286 17.94 10.96 34.55
N SER A 287 17.13 11.45 33.60
CA SER A 287 17.24 12.81 33.05
C SER A 287 16.86 13.89 34.07
N LYS A 288 16.03 13.56 35.06
CA LYS A 288 15.67 14.42 36.18
C LYS A 288 16.37 13.93 37.45
N CYS A 289 17.01 14.82 38.20
CA CYS A 289 17.66 14.46 39.44
C CYS A 289 16.62 14.01 40.48
N PRO A 290 16.77 12.83 41.12
CA PRO A 290 15.82 12.36 42.12
C PRO A 290 15.81 13.21 43.40
N ASP A 291 16.93 13.89 43.71
CA ASP A 291 17.08 14.60 44.99
C ASP A 291 16.61 16.06 44.92
N CYS A 292 16.84 16.74 43.78
CA CYS A 292 16.53 18.18 43.63
C CYS A 292 15.67 18.53 42.40
N GLY A 293 15.34 17.56 41.55
CA GLY A 293 14.48 17.78 40.38
C GLY A 293 15.15 18.44 39.17
N THR A 294 16.41 18.87 39.27
CA THR A 294 17.14 19.55 38.17
C THR A 294 17.53 18.58 37.04
N HIS A 295 17.57 19.08 35.79
CA HIS A 295 18.01 18.28 34.65
C HIS A 295 19.47 17.84 34.81
N THR A 296 19.76 16.56 34.55
CA THR A 296 21.09 15.98 34.70
C THR A 296 21.84 16.04 33.37
N ASN A 297 23.17 16.21 33.40
CA ASN A 297 24.01 16.26 32.20
C ASN A 297 24.73 14.92 31.99
N ALA A 298 24.90 14.50 30.73
CA ALA A 298 25.64 13.29 30.39
C ALA A 298 27.12 13.41 30.80
N VAL A 299 27.69 12.31 31.31
CA VAL A 299 29.10 12.21 31.70
C VAL A 299 29.81 11.27 30.74
N TYR A 300 30.84 11.77 30.06
CA TYR A 300 31.65 10.98 29.14
C TYR A 300 32.95 10.55 29.82
N ARG A 301 33.20 9.24 29.89
CA ARG A 301 34.41 8.67 30.48
C ARG A 301 35.20 7.86 29.46
N CYS A 302 36.52 7.87 29.62
CA CYS A 302 37.39 6.95 28.89
C CYS A 302 37.16 5.51 29.40
N PRO A 303 36.86 4.53 28.53
CA PRO A 303 36.63 3.16 28.94
C PRO A 303 37.90 2.46 29.47
N VAL A 304 39.09 3.03 29.22
CA VAL A 304 40.38 2.45 29.63
C VAL A 304 40.87 3.06 30.95
N CYS A 305 41.00 4.38 31.03
CA CYS A 305 41.57 5.05 32.21
C CYS A 305 40.54 5.68 33.15
N GLY A 306 39.24 5.67 32.80
CA GLY A 306 38.16 6.22 33.63
C GLY A 306 38.11 7.75 33.75
N LYS A 307 39.04 8.47 33.10
CA LYS A 307 39.09 9.94 33.11
C LYS A 307 37.84 10.51 32.44
N ILE A 308 37.24 11.51 33.10
CA ILE A 308 36.10 12.27 32.57
C ILE A 308 36.63 13.26 31.51
N GLY A 309 35.97 13.30 30.36
CA GLY A 309 36.29 14.30 29.32
C GLY A 309 35.68 15.67 29.64
N ASP A 310 36.39 16.73 29.27
CA ASP A 310 35.84 18.08 29.33
C ASP A 310 34.67 18.25 28.35
N PRO A 311 33.74 19.18 28.59
CA PRO A 311 32.60 19.42 27.70
C PRO A 311 33.03 19.63 26.24
N GLY A 312 32.44 18.86 25.32
CA GLY A 312 32.76 18.92 23.88
C GLY A 312 33.91 18.02 23.42
N MET A 313 34.66 17.39 24.34
CA MET A 313 35.64 16.38 23.97
C MET A 313 34.97 15.06 23.58
N THR A 314 35.42 14.46 22.48
CA THR A 314 34.97 13.13 22.03
C THR A 314 36.01 12.04 22.25
N VAL A 315 37.29 12.41 22.38
CA VAL A 315 38.42 11.49 22.52
C VAL A 315 39.19 11.79 23.80
N CYS A 316 39.64 10.74 24.49
CA CYS A 316 40.45 10.86 25.69
C CYS A 316 41.86 11.40 25.35
N PRO A 317 42.33 12.49 25.97
CA PRO A 317 43.65 13.08 25.68
C PRO A 317 44.82 12.20 26.13
N VAL A 318 44.58 11.19 26.98
CA VAL A 318 45.61 10.29 27.52
C VAL A 318 45.68 8.98 26.74
N CYS A 319 44.53 8.36 26.46
CA CYS A 319 44.47 7.02 25.86
C CYS A 319 44.17 7.05 24.35
N ASN A 320 43.83 8.20 23.78
CA ASN A 320 43.39 8.36 22.41
C ASN A 320 42.21 7.43 22.02
N MET A 321 41.36 7.11 23.00
CA MET A 321 40.15 6.29 22.85
C MET A 321 38.91 7.16 22.93
N ASP A 322 37.87 6.80 22.19
CA ASP A 322 36.58 7.48 22.25
C ASP A 322 36.01 7.44 23.68
N LEU A 323 35.52 8.60 24.12
CA LEU A 323 34.82 8.72 25.39
C LEU A 323 33.40 8.17 25.26
N VAL A 324 32.97 7.39 26.25
CA VAL A 324 31.67 6.73 26.25
C VAL A 324 30.83 7.21 27.43
N CYS A 325 29.52 7.38 27.20
CA CYS A 325 28.54 7.59 28.26
C CYS A 325 27.99 6.22 28.68
N GLN A 326 28.50 5.68 29.78
CA GLN A 326 28.14 4.34 30.25
C GLN A 326 28.24 4.25 31.77
N LYS A 327 27.24 3.63 32.38
CA LYS A 327 27.27 3.21 33.79
C LYS A 327 26.53 1.88 33.92
N GLU A 328 27.06 0.99 34.75
CA GLU A 328 26.28 -0.14 35.27
C GLU A 328 25.37 0.38 36.38
N SER A 329 24.06 0.29 36.16
CA SER A 329 23.03 0.71 37.09
C SER A 329 22.38 -0.49 37.73
N ILE A 330 22.40 -0.50 39.07
CA ILE A 330 21.77 -1.51 39.92
C ILE A 330 20.65 -0.83 40.68
N PHE A 331 19.41 -1.28 40.48
CA PHE A 331 18.22 -0.74 41.16
C PHE A 331 17.09 -1.77 41.17
N SER A 332 16.06 -1.54 42.00
CA SER A 332 14.84 -2.34 41.96
C SER A 332 13.91 -1.83 40.87
N MET A 333 13.76 -2.63 39.82
CA MET A 333 12.79 -2.41 38.74
C MET A 333 11.35 -2.36 39.26
N LYS A 334 11.04 -3.13 40.32
CA LYS A 334 9.73 -3.12 40.97
C LYS A 334 9.42 -1.75 41.59
N ALA A 335 10.32 -1.24 42.42
CA ALA A 335 10.13 0.06 43.07
C ALA A 335 10.05 1.21 42.04
N GLU A 336 10.88 1.16 41.00
CA GLU A 336 10.85 2.16 39.92
C GLU A 336 9.52 2.09 39.14
N TYR A 337 9.03 0.88 38.85
CA TYR A 337 7.77 0.67 38.13
C TYR A 337 6.56 1.10 38.97
N GLU A 338 6.48 0.74 40.24
CA GLU A 338 5.40 1.16 41.15
C GLU A 338 5.38 2.69 41.34
N SER A 339 6.56 3.31 41.46
CA SER A 339 6.68 4.77 41.51
C SER A 339 6.22 5.44 40.21
N ALA A 340 6.52 4.84 39.06
CA ALA A 340 6.09 5.35 37.77
C ALA A 340 4.57 5.21 37.57
N ILE A 341 3.96 4.10 38.04
CA ILE A 341 2.50 3.90 38.00
C ILE A 341 1.79 4.97 38.83
N ALA A 342 2.28 5.23 40.04
CA ALA A 342 1.72 6.27 40.91
C ALA A 342 1.82 7.66 40.28
N ARG A 343 2.96 8.00 39.66
CA ARG A 343 3.17 9.28 38.98
C ARG A 343 2.41 9.41 37.66
N ALA A 344 2.11 8.30 37.00
CA ALA A 344 1.25 8.29 35.81
C ALA A 344 -0.24 8.46 36.14
N GLY A 345 -0.62 8.65 37.41
CA GLY A 345 -2.00 8.88 37.82
C GLY A 345 -2.89 7.63 37.76
N ILE A 346 -2.32 6.42 37.69
CA ILE A 346 -3.09 5.19 37.55
C ILE A 346 -3.45 4.61 38.91
N THR A 347 -4.75 4.55 39.19
CA THR A 347 -5.32 4.07 40.47
C THR A 347 -5.39 2.55 40.57
N HIS A 348 -5.52 1.85 39.44
CA HIS A 348 -5.65 0.39 39.39
C HIS A 348 -4.55 -0.24 38.51
N PRO A 349 -3.44 -0.71 39.11
CA PRO A 349 -2.32 -1.30 38.36
C PRO A 349 -2.66 -2.55 37.54
N ARG A 350 -3.82 -3.17 37.80
CA ARG A 350 -4.32 -4.34 37.04
C ARG A 350 -4.82 -3.97 35.65
N ASP A 351 -5.09 -2.69 35.41
CA ASP A 351 -5.65 -2.20 34.14
C ASP A 351 -4.55 -1.91 33.11
N ILE A 352 -3.28 -2.02 33.50
CA ILE A 352 -2.13 -1.78 32.64
C ILE A 352 -1.78 -3.07 31.89
N PRO A 353 -1.84 -3.10 30.54
CA PRO A 353 -1.33 -4.22 29.76
C PRO A 353 0.18 -4.39 29.93
N GLU A 354 0.72 -5.55 29.51
CA GLU A 354 2.17 -5.84 29.59
C GLU A 354 3.02 -4.71 28.97
N VAL A 355 3.85 -4.05 29.79
CA VAL A 355 4.72 -2.96 29.34
C VAL A 355 6.00 -3.53 28.75
N LYS A 356 6.33 -3.14 27.51
CA LYS A 356 7.47 -3.68 26.75
C LYS A 356 8.58 -2.64 26.62
N GLY A 357 9.77 -2.97 27.10
CA GLY A 357 10.97 -2.16 26.98
C GLY A 357 11.89 -2.59 25.83
N VAL A 358 13.13 -2.09 25.86
CA VAL A 358 14.19 -2.48 24.91
C VAL A 358 15.18 -3.42 25.57
N GLN A 359 15.86 -4.25 24.76
CA GLN A 359 16.90 -5.14 25.29
C GLN A 359 18.14 -4.36 25.79
N GLY A 360 18.41 -3.22 25.17
CA GLY A 360 19.51 -2.31 25.50
C GLY A 360 19.38 -1.03 24.69
N LEU A 361 20.05 0.03 25.13
CA LEU A 361 20.01 1.35 24.51
C LEU A 361 21.07 1.44 23.41
N ILE A 362 20.68 1.99 22.25
CA ILE A 362 21.53 2.10 21.05
C ILE A 362 22.02 3.53 20.79
N SER A 363 21.51 4.49 21.56
CA SER A 363 21.88 5.91 21.48
C SER A 363 23.26 6.17 22.07
N LYS A 364 23.96 7.20 21.56
CA LYS A 364 25.31 7.61 22.04
C LYS A 364 25.37 7.86 23.54
N GLU A 365 24.37 8.54 24.09
CA GLU A 365 24.31 8.87 25.51
C GLU A 365 23.65 7.80 26.37
N ARG A 366 23.10 6.74 25.74
CA ARG A 366 22.27 5.72 26.39
C ARG A 366 21.22 6.35 27.33
N VAL A 367 20.48 7.33 26.81
CA VAL A 367 19.42 8.01 27.57
C VAL A 367 18.27 7.04 27.79
N VAL A 368 17.81 6.98 29.03
CA VAL A 368 16.67 6.16 29.44
C VAL A 368 15.41 7.02 29.36
N GLU A 369 14.41 6.56 28.61
CA GLU A 369 13.09 7.21 28.59
C GLU A 369 12.33 6.95 29.91
N PRO A 370 11.63 7.95 30.48
CA PRO A 370 10.82 7.75 31.68
C PRO A 370 9.75 6.65 31.51
N LEU A 371 9.59 5.77 32.51
CA LEU A 371 8.67 4.63 32.46
C LEU A 371 7.20 5.07 32.40
N GLU A 372 6.88 6.22 32.97
CA GLU A 372 5.55 6.84 32.97
C GLU A 372 5.02 6.95 31.54
N LYS A 373 5.87 7.38 30.60
CA LYS A 373 5.53 7.42 29.17
C LYS A 373 5.17 6.03 28.65
N GLY A 374 5.96 5.01 29.00
CA GLY A 374 5.72 3.63 28.63
C GLY A 374 4.43 3.02 29.14
N ILE A 375 4.08 3.36 30.39
CA ILE A 375 2.87 2.90 31.05
C ILE A 375 1.64 3.51 30.37
N LEU A 376 1.65 4.84 30.15
CA LEU A 376 0.56 5.51 29.45
C LEU A 376 0.43 4.99 28.00
N ARG A 377 1.54 4.77 27.29
CA ARG A 377 1.50 4.16 25.95
C ARG A 377 0.89 2.76 25.96
N ALA A 378 1.23 1.93 26.95
CA ALA A 378 0.64 0.59 27.09
C ALA A 378 -0.86 0.64 27.40
N LYS A 379 -1.29 1.58 28.25
CA LYS A 379 -2.70 1.83 28.58
C LYS A 379 -3.53 2.13 27.32
N HIS A 380 -2.99 2.90 26.39
CA HIS A 380 -3.68 3.28 25.14
C HIS A 380 -3.36 2.35 23.93
N ASP A 381 -2.65 1.23 24.12
CA ASP A 381 -2.18 0.32 23.04
C ASP A 381 -1.47 1.04 21.87
N ILE A 382 -0.55 1.96 22.23
CA ILE A 382 0.28 2.70 21.27
C ILE A 382 1.76 2.35 21.43
N TYR A 383 2.54 2.51 20.36
CA TYR A 383 3.90 1.99 20.26
C TYR A 383 4.88 3.10 19.91
N VAL A 384 6.03 3.07 20.57
CA VAL A 384 7.08 4.09 20.36
C VAL A 384 8.06 3.63 19.29
N PHE A 385 8.54 4.58 18.48
CA PHE A 385 9.65 4.37 17.56
C PHE A 385 10.99 4.77 18.19
N ARG A 386 12.09 4.59 17.45
CA ARG A 386 13.46 4.70 17.98
C ARG A 386 13.85 6.10 18.47
N ASP A 387 13.13 7.11 18.04
CA ASP A 387 13.36 8.53 18.33
C ASP A 387 12.40 9.08 19.41
N GLY A 388 11.53 8.23 19.97
CA GLY A 388 10.54 8.59 20.97
C GLY A 388 9.16 8.94 20.42
N THR A 389 9.03 9.12 19.10
CA THR A 389 7.76 9.48 18.44
C THR A 389 6.84 8.27 18.23
N ILE A 390 5.55 8.52 18.06
CA ILE A 390 4.53 7.53 17.71
C ILE A 390 4.12 7.78 16.25
N ARG A 391 4.14 6.72 15.44
CA ARG A 391 3.99 6.84 13.99
C ARG A 391 2.99 5.86 13.43
N TYR A 392 2.31 6.29 12.39
CA TYR A 392 1.37 5.47 11.64
C TYR A 392 1.75 5.47 10.16
N ASP A 393 1.95 4.29 9.57
CA ASP A 393 2.34 4.13 8.16
C ASP A 393 1.12 3.98 7.27
N MET A 394 1.08 4.71 6.15
CA MET A 394 0.07 4.58 5.09
C MET A 394 0.72 4.62 3.71
N ILE A 395 0.05 4.06 2.71
CA ILE A 395 0.40 4.33 1.30
C ILE A 395 -0.09 5.71 0.91
N ASP A 396 0.71 6.42 0.15
CA ASP A 396 0.43 7.78 -0.31
C ASP A 396 -0.36 7.77 -1.61
N LEU A 397 -1.53 8.40 -1.62
CA LEU A 397 -2.32 8.64 -2.83
C LEU A 397 -2.49 10.15 -3.05
N PRO A 398 -2.25 10.66 -4.27
CA PRO A 398 -2.46 12.06 -4.58
C PRO A 398 -3.95 12.34 -4.78
N LEU A 399 -4.42 13.48 -4.27
CA LEU A 399 -5.79 13.96 -4.44
C LEU A 399 -5.79 15.48 -4.49
N THR A 400 -6.58 16.07 -5.39
CA THR A 400 -6.74 17.54 -5.49
C THR A 400 -8.12 18.00 -5.07
N HIS A 401 -9.11 17.11 -5.06
CA HIS A 401 -10.51 17.42 -4.83
C HIS A 401 -11.19 16.32 -4.02
N PHE A 402 -12.18 16.69 -3.21
CA PHE A 402 -12.98 15.74 -2.44
C PHE A 402 -14.40 16.26 -2.23
N LYS A 403 -15.33 15.34 -1.94
CA LYS A 403 -16.68 15.66 -1.46
C LYS A 403 -16.70 15.48 0.06
N PRO A 404 -17.31 16.38 0.86
CA PRO A 404 -17.37 16.23 2.31
C PRO A 404 -17.91 14.86 2.78
N LYS A 405 -18.85 14.27 2.04
CA LYS A 405 -19.40 12.93 2.33
C LYS A 405 -18.35 11.81 2.35
N GLU A 406 -17.29 11.95 1.56
CA GLU A 406 -16.27 10.91 1.33
C GLU A 406 -15.27 10.80 2.49
N ILE A 407 -15.16 11.88 3.27
CA ILE A 407 -14.12 12.03 4.29
C ILE A 407 -14.68 11.97 5.72
N ALA A 408 -15.95 11.59 5.87
CA ALA A 408 -16.65 11.47 7.14
C ALA A 408 -16.59 12.75 8.03
N VAL A 409 -16.68 13.94 7.41
CA VAL A 409 -16.68 15.24 8.13
C VAL A 409 -17.88 16.09 7.72
N SER A 410 -18.49 16.75 8.70
CA SER A 410 -19.61 17.66 8.50
C SER A 410 -19.21 18.94 7.75
N VAL A 411 -20.14 19.49 6.97
CA VAL A 411 -19.95 20.75 6.23
C VAL A 411 -19.64 21.90 7.20
N GLU A 412 -20.32 21.95 8.34
CA GLU A 412 -20.05 22.98 9.38
C GLU A 412 -18.61 22.90 9.89
N LYS A 413 -18.09 21.69 10.11
CA LYS A 413 -16.73 21.48 10.57
C LYS A 413 -15.70 21.89 9.51
N LEU A 414 -15.92 21.55 8.23
CA LEU A 414 -15.07 22.01 7.12
C LEU A 414 -15.05 23.53 7.00
N ARG A 415 -16.22 24.18 7.13
CA ARG A 415 -16.31 25.65 7.15
C ARG A 415 -15.52 26.26 8.30
N SER A 416 -15.50 25.61 9.48
CA SER A 416 -14.75 26.10 10.64
C SER A 416 -13.22 26.12 10.42
N ILE A 417 -12.70 25.30 9.50
CA ILE A 417 -11.27 25.22 9.19
C ILE A 417 -10.89 25.95 7.88
N GLY A 418 -11.84 26.63 7.23
CA GLY A 418 -11.58 27.54 6.10
C GLY A 418 -12.20 27.14 4.76
N TYR A 419 -12.80 25.96 4.64
CA TYR A 419 -13.50 25.54 3.41
C TYR A 419 -14.87 26.20 3.32
N THR A 420 -14.93 27.35 2.64
CA THR A 420 -16.16 28.16 2.56
C THR A 420 -16.89 28.04 1.22
N LYS A 421 -16.19 27.63 0.16
CA LYS A 421 -16.71 27.53 -1.19
C LYS A 421 -16.38 26.18 -1.81
N ASP A 422 -17.19 25.77 -2.78
CA ASP A 422 -16.89 24.65 -3.67
C ASP A 422 -15.93 25.06 -4.80
N THR A 423 -15.48 24.09 -5.60
CA THR A 423 -14.57 24.31 -6.74
C THR A 423 -15.12 25.27 -7.79
N TYR A 424 -16.44 25.47 -7.86
CA TYR A 424 -17.10 26.39 -8.79
C TYR A 424 -17.35 27.78 -8.19
N GLY A 425 -16.92 28.00 -6.94
CA GLY A 425 -17.05 29.27 -6.23
C GLY A 425 -18.40 29.49 -5.53
N ASN A 426 -19.29 28.50 -5.50
CA ASN A 426 -20.55 28.57 -4.75
C ASN A 426 -20.29 28.33 -3.26
N GLU A 427 -21.18 28.81 -2.38
CA GLU A 427 -21.05 28.54 -0.95
C GLU A 427 -21.18 27.05 -0.62
N LEU A 428 -20.31 26.56 0.26
CA LEU A 428 -20.34 25.17 0.72
C LEU A 428 -21.53 24.96 1.68
N THR A 429 -22.53 24.24 1.18
CA THR A 429 -23.81 24.00 1.87
C THR A 429 -24.24 22.53 1.86
N SER A 430 -23.74 21.74 0.91
CA SER A 430 -24.10 20.34 0.70
C SER A 430 -22.87 19.43 0.81
N PRO A 431 -23.02 18.22 1.38
CA PRO A 431 -21.93 17.24 1.43
C PRO A 431 -21.59 16.59 0.08
N GLU A 432 -22.39 16.85 -0.96
CA GLU A 432 -22.18 16.37 -2.34
C GLU A 432 -21.36 17.35 -3.20
N GLN A 433 -21.13 18.58 -2.71
CA GLN A 433 -20.32 19.56 -3.44
C GLN A 433 -18.85 19.12 -3.45
N VAL A 434 -18.20 19.27 -4.61
CA VAL A 434 -16.77 19.03 -4.76
C VAL A 434 -15.99 20.26 -4.30
N VAL A 435 -14.99 20.04 -3.45
CA VAL A 435 -14.15 21.08 -2.87
C VAL A 435 -12.70 20.82 -3.24
N GLU A 436 -11.98 21.90 -3.59
CA GLU A 436 -10.54 21.85 -3.86
C GLU A 436 -9.76 21.69 -2.54
N LEU A 437 -8.88 20.69 -2.48
CA LEU A 437 -8.05 20.37 -1.33
C LEU A 437 -6.90 21.37 -1.20
N LEU A 438 -6.77 22.00 -0.03
CA LEU A 438 -5.67 22.92 0.22
C LEU A 438 -4.32 22.17 0.28
N PRO A 439 -3.21 22.79 -0.18
CA PRO A 439 -1.91 22.12 -0.36
C PRO A 439 -1.31 21.35 0.84
N GLN A 440 -1.61 21.76 2.07
CA GLN A 440 -1.09 21.13 3.30
C GLN A 440 -2.19 20.43 4.11
N ASP A 441 -3.37 20.26 3.54
CA ASP A 441 -4.45 19.51 4.14
C ASP A 441 -4.42 18.05 3.66
N ILE A 442 -4.62 17.12 4.59
CA ILE A 442 -4.57 15.69 4.29
C ILE A 442 -5.72 14.93 4.92
N MET A 443 -6.08 13.82 4.29
CA MET A 443 -7.03 12.84 4.81
C MET A 443 -6.28 11.54 5.10
N VAL A 444 -6.64 10.89 6.18
CA VAL A 444 -6.00 9.64 6.62
C VAL A 444 -7.02 8.52 6.65
N SER A 445 -6.59 7.26 6.70
CA SER A 445 -7.53 6.16 6.86
C SER A 445 -8.29 6.25 8.19
N GLU A 446 -9.50 5.68 8.24
CA GLU A 446 -10.28 5.55 9.50
C GLU A 446 -9.46 4.85 10.60
N ASP A 447 -8.73 3.78 10.23
CA ASP A 447 -7.82 3.05 11.13
C ASP A 447 -6.72 3.97 11.71
N CYS A 448 -6.22 4.92 10.91
CA CYS A 448 -5.26 5.93 11.36
C CYS A 448 -5.93 6.92 12.31
N GLY A 449 -7.12 7.42 11.97
CA GLY A 449 -7.90 8.33 12.81
C GLY A 449 -8.14 7.76 14.21
N GLU A 450 -8.61 6.53 14.30
CA GLU A 450 -8.81 5.84 15.59
C GLU A 450 -7.50 5.70 16.37
N TYR A 451 -6.39 5.40 15.69
CA TYR A 451 -5.08 5.31 16.32
C TYR A 451 -4.63 6.68 16.86
N LEU A 452 -4.79 7.75 16.08
CA LEU A 452 -4.42 9.12 16.46
C LEU A 452 -5.26 9.63 17.63
N VAL A 453 -6.53 9.24 17.76
CA VAL A 453 -7.34 9.53 18.96
C VAL A 453 -6.66 8.94 20.19
N ARG A 454 -6.22 7.68 20.15
CA ARG A 454 -5.48 7.07 21.27
C ARG A 454 -4.16 7.77 21.56
N VAL A 455 -3.46 8.25 20.52
CA VAL A 455 -2.24 9.08 20.71
C VAL A 455 -2.57 10.42 21.35
N SER A 456 -3.67 11.07 20.97
CA SER A 456 -4.09 12.36 21.53
C SER A 456 -4.43 12.26 23.02
N GLN A 457 -5.16 11.21 23.42
CA GLN A 457 -5.48 10.91 24.81
C GLN A 457 -4.20 10.63 25.63
N TYR A 458 -3.25 9.90 25.05
CA TYR A 458 -1.94 9.72 25.66
C TYR A 458 -1.20 11.04 25.87
N VAL A 459 -1.21 11.93 24.88
CA VAL A 459 -0.54 13.25 24.99
C VAL A 459 -1.20 14.08 26.08
N ASP A 460 -2.54 14.09 26.17
CA ASP A 460 -3.27 14.82 27.20
C ASP A 460 -2.97 14.29 28.60
N GLU A 461 -3.04 12.97 28.81
CA GLU A 461 -2.67 12.35 30.09
C GLU A 461 -1.20 12.57 30.43
N LEU A 462 -0.31 12.59 29.44
CA LEU A 462 1.10 12.89 29.63
C LEU A 462 1.31 14.34 30.09
N LEU A 463 0.60 15.30 29.48
CA LEU A 463 0.65 16.72 29.85
C LEU A 463 0.14 16.94 31.28
N VAL A 464 -1.00 16.33 31.62
CA VAL A 464 -1.60 16.45 32.96
C VAL A 464 -0.75 15.77 34.03
N ASN A 465 -0.46 14.48 33.86
CA ASN A 465 0.12 13.67 34.93
C ASN A 465 1.63 13.87 35.12
N LEU A 466 2.37 14.12 34.03
CA LEU A 466 3.84 14.22 34.09
C LEU A 466 4.36 15.65 34.03
N TYR A 467 3.66 16.54 33.31
CA TYR A 467 4.10 17.91 33.10
C TYR A 467 3.28 18.95 33.87
N GLU A 468 2.19 18.54 34.54
CA GLU A 468 1.31 19.43 35.31
C GLU A 468 0.75 20.58 34.46
N LEU A 469 0.39 20.26 33.21
CA LEU A 469 -0.19 21.18 32.23
C LEU A 469 -1.63 20.78 31.89
N GLU A 470 -2.40 21.73 31.36
CA GLU A 470 -3.75 21.45 30.84
C GLU A 470 -3.70 20.48 29.63
N PRO A 471 -4.74 19.65 29.45
CA PRO A 471 -4.86 18.80 28.26
C PRO A 471 -4.97 19.65 26.99
N PHE A 472 -4.41 19.17 25.88
CA PHE A 472 -4.31 19.91 24.63
C PHE A 472 -5.42 19.54 23.64
N TYR A 473 -5.65 18.24 23.39
CA TYR A 473 -6.55 17.78 22.34
C TYR A 473 -8.00 17.64 22.81
N ASN A 474 -8.21 16.98 23.96
CA ASN A 474 -9.52 16.59 24.49
C ASN A 474 -10.38 15.84 23.45
N ALA A 475 -9.76 14.97 22.66
CA ALA A 475 -10.43 14.24 21.58
C ALA A 475 -10.99 12.89 22.05
N GLU A 476 -12.26 12.64 21.72
CA GLU A 476 -12.95 11.37 22.00
C GLU A 476 -13.22 10.57 20.73
N LYS A 477 -13.44 11.26 19.61
CA LYS A 477 -13.69 10.67 18.28
C LYS A 477 -12.76 11.27 17.23
N PRO A 478 -12.56 10.59 16.07
CA PRO A 478 -11.68 11.09 15.02
C PRO A 478 -12.03 12.52 14.54
N GLU A 479 -13.31 12.86 14.41
CA GLU A 479 -13.77 14.19 13.97
C GLU A 479 -13.25 15.34 14.87
N ASP A 480 -12.94 15.08 16.15
CA ASP A 480 -12.40 16.10 17.07
C ASP A 480 -10.97 16.51 16.70
N LEU A 481 -10.25 15.63 15.98
CA LEU A 481 -8.90 15.89 15.48
C LEU A 481 -8.90 16.69 14.17
N VAL A 482 -10.05 16.92 13.54
CA VAL A 482 -10.14 17.74 12.32
C VAL A 482 -9.74 19.18 12.63
N GLY A 483 -8.77 19.68 11.88
CA GLY A 483 -8.10 20.97 12.08
C GLY A 483 -6.81 20.89 12.89
N GLN A 484 -6.50 19.75 13.51
CA GLN A 484 -5.25 19.57 14.25
C GLN A 484 -4.05 19.39 13.31
N LEU A 485 -2.89 19.83 13.78
CA LEU A 485 -1.65 19.75 13.04
C LEU A 485 -0.98 18.38 13.22
N ILE A 486 -0.49 17.85 12.12
CA ILE A 486 0.26 16.60 12.06
C ILE A 486 1.54 16.81 11.26
N MET A 487 2.50 15.91 11.46
CA MET A 487 3.76 15.89 10.75
C MET A 487 3.82 14.64 9.89
N GLY A 488 3.96 14.83 8.57
CA GLY A 488 4.31 13.76 7.64
C GLY A 488 5.82 13.59 7.58
N LEU A 489 6.29 12.34 7.54
CA LEU A 489 7.69 12.03 7.35
C LEU A 489 7.84 10.80 6.46
N ALA A 490 8.63 10.97 5.40
CA ALA A 490 8.96 9.88 4.50
C ALA A 490 10.11 9.02 5.06
N PRO A 491 10.07 7.68 4.88
CA PRO A 491 11.23 6.83 5.09
C PRO A 491 12.47 7.37 4.39
N HIS A 492 13.65 7.20 5.00
CA HIS A 492 14.93 7.70 4.46
C HIS A 492 15.02 9.23 4.29
N THR A 493 14.13 10.00 4.92
CA THR A 493 14.25 11.46 5.01
C THR A 493 14.41 11.90 6.46
N SER A 494 14.76 13.18 6.68
CA SER A 494 14.89 13.76 8.02
C SER A 494 14.22 15.13 8.16
N ALA A 495 13.52 15.57 7.12
CA ALA A 495 12.69 16.76 7.11
C ALA A 495 11.22 16.31 7.15
N GLY A 496 10.54 16.57 8.25
CA GLY A 496 9.10 16.41 8.33
C GLY A 496 8.40 17.56 7.60
N VAL A 497 7.20 17.32 7.11
CA VAL A 497 6.34 18.35 6.50
C VAL A 497 5.10 18.51 7.36
N LEU A 498 4.81 19.76 7.73
CA LEU A 498 3.62 20.10 8.49
C LEU A 498 2.39 19.96 7.60
N ALA A 499 1.36 19.32 8.13
CA ALA A 499 0.05 19.22 7.51
C ALA A 499 -1.05 19.43 8.55
N ARG A 500 -2.26 19.66 8.07
CA ARG A 500 -3.47 19.71 8.87
C ARG A 500 -4.40 18.57 8.48
N LEU A 501 -4.94 17.90 9.48
CA LEU A 501 -5.87 16.79 9.27
C LEU A 501 -7.26 17.34 8.93
N VAL A 502 -7.83 16.95 7.80
CA VAL A 502 -9.15 17.44 7.34
C VAL A 502 -10.25 16.39 7.30
N GLY A 503 -9.92 15.10 7.28
CA GLY A 503 -10.92 14.04 7.32
C GLY A 503 -10.35 12.63 7.26
N PHE A 504 -11.26 11.66 7.16
CA PHE A 504 -10.98 10.23 7.28
C PHE A 504 -11.61 9.44 6.13
N THR A 505 -10.84 8.55 5.51
CA THR A 505 -11.30 7.74 4.39
C THR A 505 -11.35 6.27 4.74
N LYS A 506 -12.28 5.52 4.12
CA LYS A 506 -12.36 4.06 4.29
C LYS A 506 -11.19 3.33 3.63
N ALA A 507 -10.59 3.94 2.60
CA ALA A 507 -9.40 3.40 1.95
C ALA A 507 -8.21 3.31 2.93
N LYS A 508 -7.41 2.25 2.80
CA LYS A 508 -6.18 2.03 3.59
C LYS A 508 -4.99 2.81 3.03
N ALA A 509 -5.19 4.11 2.82
CA ALA A 509 -4.24 5.05 2.24
C ALA A 509 -4.36 6.43 2.88
N GLY A 510 -3.33 7.26 2.72
CA GLY A 510 -3.34 8.67 3.05
C GLY A 510 -3.49 9.52 1.79
N TYR A 511 -4.60 10.26 1.68
CA TYR A 511 -4.83 11.19 0.59
C TYR A 511 -4.28 12.57 0.93
N ALA A 512 -3.56 13.17 -0.01
CA ALA A 512 -3.07 14.54 0.15
C ALA A 512 -2.83 15.20 -1.20
N HIS A 513 -2.74 16.52 -1.17
CA HIS A 513 -2.34 17.30 -2.34
C HIS A 513 -0.98 16.82 -2.88
N PRO A 514 -0.76 16.71 -4.21
CA PRO A 514 0.51 16.26 -4.79
C PRO A 514 1.74 16.99 -4.23
N TYR A 515 1.64 18.31 -4.00
CA TYR A 515 2.70 19.10 -3.34
C TYR A 515 3.15 18.56 -1.99
N TYR A 516 2.21 18.10 -1.15
CA TYR A 516 2.56 17.55 0.15
C TYR A 516 3.34 16.24 0.02
N HIS A 517 2.99 15.40 -0.94
CA HIS A 517 3.72 14.16 -1.22
C HIS A 517 5.12 14.45 -1.78
N ALA A 518 5.24 15.31 -2.78
CA ALA A 518 6.54 15.69 -3.34
C ALA A 518 7.45 16.44 -2.35
N ALA A 519 6.89 17.26 -1.45
CA ALA A 519 7.67 17.93 -0.41
C ALA A 519 8.37 16.94 0.54
N LYS A 520 7.80 15.75 0.71
CA LYS A 520 8.38 14.64 1.46
C LYS A 520 9.32 13.78 0.61
N ARG A 521 9.57 14.16 -0.65
CA ARG A 521 10.37 13.45 -1.66
C ARG A 521 9.79 12.10 -2.03
N ARG A 522 8.50 12.09 -2.37
CA ARG A 522 7.73 10.92 -2.78
C ARG A 522 7.07 11.12 -4.12
N ASN A 523 6.98 10.01 -4.86
CA ASN A 523 6.51 9.96 -6.25
C ASN A 523 5.13 9.29 -6.38
N CYS A 524 4.47 8.98 -5.26
CA CYS A 524 3.14 8.34 -5.23
C CYS A 524 3.03 7.04 -6.06
N ASP A 525 4.13 6.32 -6.28
CA ASP A 525 4.23 5.07 -7.07
C ASP A 525 4.05 3.79 -6.21
N GLY A 526 3.30 3.90 -5.11
CA GLY A 526 3.18 2.85 -4.09
C GLY A 526 4.16 3.01 -2.91
N ASP A 527 4.73 4.20 -2.80
CA ASP A 527 5.49 4.65 -1.64
C ASP A 527 4.62 4.73 -0.37
N GLU A 528 5.30 4.64 0.79
CA GLU A 528 4.65 4.72 2.10
C GLU A 528 5.29 5.84 2.92
N ASP A 529 4.45 6.68 3.50
CA ASP A 529 4.86 7.67 4.48
C ASP A 529 4.26 7.40 5.85
N CYS A 530 4.82 8.08 6.85
CA CYS A 530 4.27 8.05 8.18
C CYS A 530 3.74 9.41 8.62
N VAL A 531 2.65 9.38 9.38
CA VAL A 531 2.09 10.55 10.05
C VAL A 531 2.25 10.41 11.57
N MET A 532 2.40 11.56 12.23
CA MET A 532 2.43 11.68 13.68
C MET A 532 1.75 12.98 14.12
N LEU A 533 1.11 12.97 15.28
CA LEU A 533 0.54 14.20 15.85
C LEU A 533 1.65 15.21 16.17
N MET A 534 1.42 16.49 15.88
CA MET A 534 2.45 17.51 16.07
C MET A 534 2.92 17.59 17.53
N MET A 535 1.99 17.59 18.50
CA MET A 535 2.37 17.63 19.92
C MET A 535 3.12 16.37 20.39
N ASP A 536 2.82 15.18 19.83
CA ASP A 536 3.61 13.98 20.13
C ASP A 536 5.05 14.16 19.64
N GLY A 537 5.21 14.63 18.39
CA GLY A 537 6.50 14.96 17.81
C GLY A 537 7.30 15.97 18.65
N LEU A 538 6.65 16.99 19.22
CA LEU A 538 7.33 17.99 20.05
C LEU A 538 7.72 17.49 21.45
N VAL A 539 6.83 16.75 22.12
CA VAL A 539 7.00 16.39 23.54
C VAL A 539 7.82 15.10 23.73
N ASN A 540 7.81 14.21 22.73
CA ASN A 540 8.41 12.88 22.86
C ASN A 540 9.68 12.67 22.04
N PHE A 541 9.89 13.45 20.96
CA PHE A 541 11.11 13.37 20.18
C PHE A 541 12.35 13.83 20.98
N SER A 542 13.46 13.11 20.82
CA SER A 542 14.77 13.63 21.23
C SER A 542 15.89 13.07 20.36
N ARG A 543 16.80 13.96 19.93
CA ARG A 543 18.05 13.56 19.25
C ARG A 543 18.90 12.62 20.12
N ALA A 544 18.75 12.67 21.44
CA ALA A 544 19.48 11.82 22.36
C ALA A 544 19.04 10.35 22.33
N PHE A 545 17.89 10.02 21.73
CA PHE A 545 17.45 8.63 21.50
C PHE A 545 17.99 8.03 20.21
N LEU A 546 18.45 8.86 19.27
CA LEU A 546 18.87 8.40 17.95
C LEU A 546 20.12 7.49 18.04
N PRO A 547 20.17 6.42 17.22
CA PRO A 547 21.32 5.53 17.14
C PRO A 547 22.60 6.28 16.75
N SER A 548 23.74 5.89 17.33
CA SER A 548 25.04 6.48 17.02
C SER A 548 25.68 5.96 15.71
N THR A 549 25.07 4.98 15.06
CA THR A 549 25.57 4.37 13.82
C THR A 549 25.28 5.25 12.60
N ARG A 550 26.12 5.17 11.56
CA ARG A 550 25.85 5.85 10.26
C ARG A 550 24.46 5.46 9.73
N GLY A 551 23.66 6.46 9.36
CA GLY A 551 22.27 6.29 8.93
C GLY A 551 21.24 6.24 10.06
N GLY A 552 21.65 6.27 11.33
CA GLY A 552 20.74 6.25 12.48
C GLY A 552 19.88 7.52 12.64
N THR A 553 20.29 8.62 12.02
CA THR A 553 19.57 9.91 12.03
C THR A 553 18.59 10.06 10.87
N MET A 554 18.61 9.14 9.92
CA MET A 554 17.62 9.08 8.84
C MET A 554 16.31 8.53 9.42
N ASP A 555 15.18 8.88 8.82
CA ASP A 555 13.84 8.49 9.29
C ASP A 555 13.52 9.06 10.67
N ALA A 556 13.97 10.30 10.95
CA ALA A 556 13.66 11.06 12.17
C ALA A 556 13.42 12.55 11.83
N PRO A 557 12.44 13.23 12.43
CA PRO A 557 12.08 14.60 12.09
C PRO A 557 13.07 15.61 12.70
N LEU A 558 14.23 15.78 12.07
CA LEU A 558 15.29 16.68 12.55
C LEU A 558 15.00 18.15 12.25
N VAL A 559 14.23 18.41 11.20
CA VAL A 559 13.77 19.70 10.71
C VAL A 559 12.31 19.55 10.31
N LEU A 560 11.53 20.62 10.41
CA LEU A 560 10.13 20.66 10.00
C LEU A 560 9.91 21.78 8.98
N THR A 561 9.41 21.42 7.81
CA THR A 561 8.95 22.37 6.79
C THR A 561 7.52 22.79 7.14
N THR A 562 7.31 24.08 7.40
CA THR A 562 6.00 24.61 7.83
C THR A 562 5.15 25.12 6.67
N THR A 563 5.77 25.49 5.56
CA THR A 563 5.09 26.08 4.39
C THR A 563 5.61 25.42 3.13
N LEU A 564 4.69 25.04 2.25
CA LEU A 564 5.04 24.47 0.95
C LEU A 564 5.29 25.57 -0.08
N ASN A 565 6.44 25.48 -0.75
CA ASN A 565 6.77 26.30 -1.91
C ASN A 565 6.83 25.41 -3.15
N PRO A 566 5.92 25.53 -4.12
CA PRO A 566 5.91 24.71 -5.34
C PRO A 566 7.21 24.81 -6.14
N LYS A 567 8.02 25.86 -5.96
CA LYS A 567 9.34 25.97 -6.60
C LYS A 567 10.41 25.03 -6.02
N GLU A 568 10.21 24.55 -4.80
CA GLU A 568 11.20 23.78 -4.03
C GLU A 568 10.82 22.31 -3.87
N VAL A 569 9.60 21.94 -4.28
CA VAL A 569 9.15 20.54 -4.28
C VAL A 569 9.69 19.78 -5.49
N ASP A 570 9.48 18.47 -5.50
CA ASP A 570 9.94 17.61 -6.58
C ASP A 570 9.27 17.95 -7.92
N LYS A 571 9.99 17.70 -9.02
CA LYS A 571 9.61 18.08 -10.38
C LYS A 571 8.39 17.35 -10.89
N GLU A 572 8.16 16.13 -10.42
CA GLU A 572 7.02 15.32 -10.87
C GLU A 572 5.69 16.05 -10.63
N THR A 573 5.55 16.74 -9.50
CA THR A 573 4.35 17.56 -9.24
C THR A 573 4.19 18.75 -10.16
N LEU A 574 5.27 19.22 -10.77
CA LEU A 574 5.21 20.32 -11.73
C LEU A 574 4.56 19.87 -13.04
N ASN A 575 4.53 18.56 -13.32
CA ASN A 575 3.96 18.00 -14.54
C ASN A 575 2.48 17.64 -14.42
N VAL A 576 1.87 17.76 -13.24
CA VAL A 576 0.44 17.49 -13.03
C VAL A 576 -0.41 18.44 -13.86
N ASP A 577 -1.25 17.88 -14.73
CA ASP A 577 -2.24 18.63 -15.50
C ASP A 577 -3.49 18.94 -14.66
N ILE A 578 -4.07 20.12 -14.88
CA ILE A 578 -5.06 20.73 -13.99
C ILE A 578 -6.25 21.31 -14.76
N MET A 579 -6.64 20.61 -15.83
CA MET A 579 -7.68 21.02 -16.76
C MET A 579 -8.99 20.24 -16.54
N PRO A 580 -10.16 20.85 -16.83
CA PRO A 580 -11.43 20.13 -16.79
C PRO A 580 -11.63 19.20 -17.99
N ARG A 581 -10.91 19.43 -19.10
CA ARG A 581 -10.97 18.63 -20.33
C ARG A 581 -9.73 18.89 -21.17
N TYR A 582 -9.21 17.87 -21.83
CA TYR A 582 -8.15 18.05 -22.83
C TYR A 582 -8.72 18.60 -24.15
N PRO A 583 -8.00 19.51 -24.83
CA PRO A 583 -8.44 20.03 -26.12
C PRO A 583 -8.17 19.03 -27.25
N LEU A 584 -8.88 19.19 -28.38
CA LEU A 584 -8.82 18.30 -29.55
C LEU A 584 -7.39 18.08 -30.05
N GLU A 585 -6.55 19.12 -30.02
CA GLU A 585 -5.15 19.05 -30.46
C GLU A 585 -4.32 18.02 -29.67
N VAL A 586 -4.68 17.76 -28.41
CA VAL A 586 -4.01 16.71 -27.61
C VAL A 586 -4.39 15.33 -28.14
N TYR A 587 -5.68 15.08 -28.37
CA TYR A 587 -6.16 13.81 -28.93
C TYR A 587 -5.60 13.53 -30.34
N GLU A 588 -5.58 14.54 -31.22
CA GLU A 588 -4.96 14.42 -32.55
C GLU A 588 -3.44 14.20 -32.46
N GLY A 589 -2.78 14.83 -31.47
CA GLY A 589 -1.38 14.62 -31.15
C GLY A 589 -1.07 13.19 -30.70
N CYS A 590 -1.98 12.57 -29.94
CA CYS A 590 -1.88 11.17 -29.54
C CYS A 590 -1.90 10.22 -30.74
N LEU A 591 -2.76 10.47 -31.73
CA LEU A 591 -2.85 9.66 -32.95
C LEU A 591 -1.57 9.64 -33.79
N THR A 592 -0.75 10.68 -33.65
CA THR A 592 0.51 10.84 -34.39
C THR A 592 1.75 10.52 -33.55
N TYR A 593 1.56 9.97 -32.34
CA TYR A 593 2.64 9.69 -31.38
C TYR A 593 3.52 10.92 -31.09
N THR A 594 2.89 12.09 -30.99
CA THR A 594 3.61 13.34 -30.75
C THR A 594 4.24 13.33 -29.36
N ALA A 595 5.46 13.87 -29.25
CA ALA A 595 6.11 14.07 -27.96
C ALA A 595 5.33 15.09 -27.10
N PRO A 596 5.07 14.81 -25.80
CA PRO A 596 4.21 15.65 -24.96
C PRO A 596 4.71 17.10 -24.86
N LYS A 597 6.03 17.32 -24.87
CA LYS A 597 6.65 18.66 -24.87
C LYS A 597 6.21 19.57 -26.02
N ASN A 598 5.78 19.01 -27.15
CA ASN A 598 5.32 19.82 -28.29
C ASN A 598 3.86 20.30 -28.12
N LEU A 599 3.14 19.73 -27.16
CA LEU A 599 1.72 19.98 -26.90
C LEU A 599 1.46 20.69 -25.56
N THR A 600 2.51 20.97 -24.77
CA THR A 600 2.41 21.72 -23.50
C THR A 600 1.78 23.09 -23.65
N LYS A 601 1.85 23.71 -24.83
CA LYS A 601 1.16 24.98 -25.14
C LYS A 601 -0.38 24.89 -25.08
N TYR A 602 -0.94 23.68 -25.16
CA TYR A 602 -2.38 23.44 -25.14
C TYR A 602 -2.87 22.88 -23.79
N VAL A 603 -1.94 22.44 -22.93
CA VAL A 603 -2.24 21.82 -21.64
C VAL A 603 -1.89 22.78 -20.52
N ASP A 604 -2.81 23.02 -19.60
CA ASP A 604 -2.54 23.73 -18.36
C ASP A 604 -2.05 22.72 -17.31
N TYR A 605 -0.87 22.99 -16.76
CA TYR A 605 -0.16 22.12 -15.84
C TYR A 605 0.59 22.96 -14.81
N VAL A 606 0.92 22.36 -13.67
CA VAL A 606 1.43 23.07 -12.50
C VAL A 606 2.60 24.00 -12.80
N GLU A 607 3.62 23.54 -13.56
CA GLU A 607 4.82 24.34 -13.85
C GLU A 607 4.47 25.69 -14.48
N ALA A 608 3.44 25.73 -15.35
CA ALA A 608 3.00 26.93 -16.03
C ALA A 608 2.40 27.98 -15.07
N ARG A 609 1.91 27.55 -13.90
CA ARG A 609 1.32 28.43 -12.88
C ARG A 609 2.30 28.83 -11.78
N VAL A 610 3.46 28.19 -11.67
CA VAL A 610 4.44 28.46 -10.61
C VAL A 610 4.88 29.93 -10.61
N GLY A 611 4.76 30.58 -9.45
CA GLY A 611 5.08 32.00 -9.29
C GLY A 611 3.94 32.97 -9.61
N THR A 612 2.76 32.46 -9.98
CA THR A 612 1.50 33.21 -10.06
C THR A 612 0.64 32.95 -8.81
N GLU A 613 -0.49 33.66 -8.67
CA GLU A 613 -1.46 33.41 -7.59
C GLU A 613 -2.11 32.03 -7.72
N GLY A 614 -2.33 31.54 -8.94
CA GLY A 614 -2.94 30.23 -9.24
C GLY A 614 -2.04 29.01 -9.03
N GLN A 615 -0.89 29.17 -8.35
CA GLN A 615 0.01 28.05 -8.05
C GLN A 615 -0.52 27.14 -6.93
N PHE A 616 -1.50 27.60 -6.14
CA PHE A 616 -2.05 26.89 -4.98
C PHE A 616 -3.53 26.54 -5.09
N GLU A 617 -4.25 27.16 -6.03
CA GLU A 617 -5.71 27.10 -6.14
C GLU A 617 -6.15 27.14 -7.62
N GLY A 618 -7.40 26.78 -7.88
CA GLY A 618 -8.00 26.76 -9.21
C GLY A 618 -7.62 25.51 -10.02
N PHE A 619 -7.31 24.41 -9.35
CA PHE A 619 -7.04 23.13 -9.98
C PHE A 619 -8.36 22.53 -10.48
N LEU A 620 -8.31 21.80 -11.58
CA LEU A 620 -9.45 21.07 -12.12
C LEU A 620 -9.00 19.65 -12.49
N PHE A 621 -9.98 18.81 -12.80
CA PHE A 621 -9.78 17.41 -13.14
C PHE A 621 -10.74 17.01 -14.27
N THR A 622 -10.38 15.96 -15.00
CA THR A 622 -11.14 15.52 -16.19
C THR A 622 -12.30 14.59 -15.86
N HIS A 623 -12.12 13.68 -14.89
CA HIS A 623 -13.11 12.66 -14.55
C HIS A 623 -13.50 12.73 -13.07
N ASP A 624 -14.80 12.67 -12.78
CA ASP A 624 -15.33 12.63 -11.42
C ASP A 624 -15.37 11.18 -10.88
N THR A 625 -15.57 11.05 -9.58
CA THR A 625 -15.81 9.78 -8.89
C THR A 625 -16.96 9.90 -7.93
N ASP A 626 -17.73 8.83 -7.73
CA ASP A 626 -18.82 8.84 -6.75
C ASP A 626 -18.32 8.89 -5.30
N ASP A 627 -17.23 8.16 -5.01
CA ASP A 627 -16.52 8.12 -3.73
C ASP A 627 -15.04 7.77 -3.98
N ILE A 628 -14.10 8.56 -3.47
CA ILE A 628 -12.65 8.31 -3.52
C ILE A 628 -12.21 7.01 -2.82
N SER A 629 -13.06 6.45 -1.97
CA SER A 629 -12.86 5.16 -1.31
C SER A 629 -13.69 4.02 -1.93
N ALA A 630 -14.38 4.26 -3.05
CA ALA A 630 -15.13 3.21 -3.75
C ALA A 630 -14.16 2.12 -4.26
N GLY A 631 -14.55 0.86 -4.05
CA GLY A 631 -13.75 -0.30 -4.44
C GLY A 631 -13.45 -1.24 -3.26
N PRO A 632 -12.79 -2.37 -3.52
CA PRO A 632 -12.39 -3.31 -2.48
C PRO A 632 -11.37 -2.65 -1.53
N LEU A 633 -11.75 -2.48 -0.27
CA LEU A 633 -10.91 -1.83 0.76
C LEU A 633 -9.67 -2.67 1.14
N ASP A 634 -9.77 -3.98 0.95
CA ASP A 634 -8.74 -4.95 1.27
C ASP A 634 -8.36 -5.74 0.03
N THR A 635 -7.06 -5.85 -0.21
CA THR A 635 -6.53 -6.76 -1.23
C THR A 635 -6.69 -8.21 -0.79
N MET A 636 -7.11 -9.06 -1.74
CA MET A 636 -7.15 -10.51 -1.53
C MET A 636 -5.78 -11.08 -1.14
N TYR A 637 -4.67 -10.42 -1.49
CA TYR A 637 -3.34 -10.87 -1.12
C TYR A 637 -3.09 -10.85 0.40
N THR A 638 -3.68 -9.91 1.14
CA THR A 638 -3.54 -9.81 2.61
C THR A 638 -4.69 -10.51 3.34
N ASN A 639 -5.64 -11.10 2.61
CA ASN A 639 -6.77 -11.80 3.20
C ASN A 639 -6.29 -12.99 4.06
N PRO A 640 -6.72 -13.09 5.32
CA PRO A 640 -6.36 -14.19 6.23
C PRO A 640 -6.72 -15.59 5.72
N MET A 641 -7.61 -15.70 4.72
CA MET A 641 -7.94 -16.96 4.07
C MET A 641 -6.74 -17.59 3.35
N PHE A 642 -5.83 -16.78 2.79
CA PHE A 642 -4.61 -17.28 2.15
C PHE A 642 -3.47 -17.34 3.17
N LYS A 643 -3.35 -18.47 3.85
CA LYS A 643 -2.35 -18.69 4.91
C LYS A 643 -0.98 -19.02 4.34
N GLY A 644 -0.91 -19.60 3.15
CA GLY A 644 0.32 -20.07 2.51
C GLY A 644 0.66 -19.38 1.19
N THR A 645 1.95 -19.25 0.88
CA THR A 645 2.42 -18.79 -0.44
C THR A 645 1.92 -19.69 -1.58
N GLY A 646 1.73 -20.98 -1.33
CA GLY A 646 1.20 -21.91 -2.32
C GLY A 646 -0.22 -21.58 -2.75
N GLU A 647 -1.12 -21.37 -1.79
CA GLU A 647 -2.52 -20.99 -2.05
C GLU A 647 -2.59 -19.68 -2.85
N LYS A 648 -1.70 -18.72 -2.55
CA LYS A 648 -1.60 -17.46 -3.29
C LYS A 648 -1.23 -17.66 -4.76
N ILE A 649 -0.25 -18.52 -5.03
CA ILE A 649 0.18 -18.85 -6.39
C ILE A 649 -0.94 -19.56 -7.17
N MET A 650 -1.66 -20.48 -6.52
CA MET A 650 -2.79 -21.16 -7.15
C MET A 650 -3.92 -20.19 -7.48
N ALA A 651 -4.21 -19.24 -6.59
CA ALA A 651 -5.20 -18.19 -6.85
C ALA A 651 -4.77 -17.25 -7.99
N GLU A 652 -3.48 -16.91 -8.07
CA GLU A 652 -2.91 -16.12 -9.17
C GLU A 652 -3.06 -16.83 -10.52
N LEU A 653 -2.73 -18.13 -10.58
CA LEU A 653 -2.90 -18.94 -11.79
C LEU A 653 -4.38 -19.09 -12.18
N ALA A 654 -5.26 -19.37 -11.21
CA ALA A 654 -6.70 -19.49 -11.48
C ALA A 654 -7.33 -18.19 -12.01
N LEU A 655 -6.81 -17.03 -11.60
CA LEU A 655 -7.21 -15.74 -12.15
C LEU A 655 -6.64 -15.55 -13.57
N ALA A 656 -5.37 -15.90 -13.78
CA ALA A 656 -4.74 -15.83 -15.09
C ALA A 656 -5.50 -16.68 -16.13
N ASP A 657 -5.97 -17.88 -15.75
CA ASP A 657 -6.73 -18.77 -16.64
C ASP A 657 -8.07 -18.16 -17.09
N LYS A 658 -8.60 -17.19 -16.35
CA LYS A 658 -9.82 -16.46 -16.68
C LYS A 658 -9.59 -15.21 -17.52
N ILE A 659 -8.36 -14.73 -17.71
CA ILE A 659 -8.09 -13.42 -18.34
C ILE A 659 -7.48 -13.59 -19.73
N ARG A 660 -8.14 -13.02 -20.77
CA ARG A 660 -7.64 -13.06 -22.16
C ARG A 660 -6.23 -12.49 -22.34
N ALA A 661 -5.92 -11.41 -21.62
CA ALA A 661 -4.66 -10.70 -21.77
C ALA A 661 -3.44 -11.43 -21.15
N VAL A 662 -3.64 -12.51 -20.39
CA VAL A 662 -2.56 -13.20 -19.67
C VAL A 662 -2.30 -14.56 -20.29
N ASP A 663 -1.08 -14.77 -20.78
CA ASP A 663 -0.58 -16.10 -21.14
C ASP A 663 -0.21 -16.86 -19.86
N THR A 664 -1.04 -17.83 -19.49
CA THR A 664 -0.88 -18.60 -18.25
C THR A 664 0.31 -19.55 -18.29
N ASP A 665 0.67 -20.05 -19.48
CA ASP A 665 1.83 -20.91 -19.67
C ASP A 665 3.13 -20.12 -19.46
N ASP A 666 3.25 -18.91 -20.05
CA ASP A 666 4.40 -18.02 -19.81
C ASP A 666 4.46 -17.57 -18.35
N LEU A 667 3.33 -17.23 -17.73
CA LEU A 667 3.27 -16.85 -16.32
C LEU A 667 3.77 -17.97 -15.41
N ALA A 668 3.28 -19.20 -15.60
CA ALA A 668 3.69 -20.36 -14.82
C ALA A 668 5.19 -20.63 -14.97
N GLU A 669 5.73 -20.57 -16.20
CA GLU A 669 7.15 -20.75 -16.47
C GLU A 669 8.02 -19.66 -15.81
N ARG A 670 7.56 -18.39 -15.82
CA ARG A 670 8.26 -17.28 -15.16
C ARG A 670 8.25 -17.43 -13.65
N ILE A 671 7.13 -17.79 -13.03
CA ILE A 671 7.04 -18.00 -11.57
C ILE A 671 8.02 -19.10 -11.14
N LEU A 672 8.07 -20.21 -11.90
CA LEU A 672 9.00 -21.31 -11.66
C LEU A 672 10.45 -20.86 -11.74
N ASN A 673 10.84 -20.20 -12.82
CA ASN A 673 12.23 -19.88 -13.08
C ASN A 673 12.76 -18.72 -12.21
N SER A 674 11.93 -17.72 -11.90
CA SER A 674 12.34 -16.52 -11.16
C SER A 674 12.22 -16.67 -9.63
N HIS A 675 11.26 -17.45 -9.14
CA HIS A 675 10.93 -17.52 -7.71
C HIS A 675 11.09 -18.92 -7.13
N LEU A 676 10.38 -19.92 -7.66
CA LEU A 676 10.29 -21.22 -7.00
C LEU A 676 11.58 -22.03 -7.11
N MET A 677 12.14 -22.14 -8.31
CA MET A 677 13.36 -22.93 -8.56
C MET A 677 14.58 -22.35 -7.84
N PRO A 678 14.86 -21.02 -7.90
CA PRO A 678 15.94 -20.43 -7.12
C PRO A 678 15.82 -20.65 -5.62
N ASP A 679 14.60 -20.56 -5.06
CA ASP A 679 14.37 -20.76 -3.63
C ASP A 679 14.57 -22.22 -3.22
N MET A 680 14.00 -23.19 -3.94
CA MET A 680 14.18 -24.62 -3.64
C MET A 680 15.65 -25.04 -3.71
N ILE A 681 16.35 -24.67 -4.79
CA ILE A 681 17.78 -25.00 -4.97
C ILE A 681 18.63 -24.28 -3.90
N GLY A 682 18.33 -23.00 -3.63
CA GLY A 682 18.99 -22.21 -2.61
C GLY A 682 18.82 -22.79 -1.21
N ASN A 683 17.60 -23.23 -0.89
CA ASN A 683 17.25 -23.83 0.40
C ASN A 683 17.89 -25.21 0.56
N LEU A 684 17.90 -26.05 -0.48
CA LEU A 684 18.58 -27.34 -0.47
C LEU A 684 20.10 -27.17 -0.26
N ARG A 685 20.73 -26.21 -0.98
CA ARG A 685 22.15 -25.89 -0.80
C ARG A 685 22.44 -25.35 0.59
N SER A 686 21.56 -24.52 1.14
CA SER A 686 21.72 -23.95 2.48
C SER A 686 21.51 -25.00 3.57
N PHE A 687 20.59 -25.95 3.37
CA PHE A 687 20.35 -27.07 4.27
C PHE A 687 21.59 -27.95 4.46
N SER A 688 22.30 -28.27 3.37
CA SER A 688 23.55 -29.06 3.45
C SER A 688 24.71 -28.33 4.14
N LYS A 689 24.69 -26.99 4.18
CA LYS A 689 25.74 -26.14 4.78
C LYS A 689 25.32 -25.48 6.10
N GLN A 690 24.17 -25.87 6.63
CA GLN A 690 23.53 -25.13 7.71
C GLN A 690 24.34 -25.14 9.01
N SER A 691 24.09 -24.12 9.82
CA SER A 691 24.61 -24.04 11.20
C SER A 691 23.55 -24.49 12.20
N PHE A 692 23.99 -24.80 13.42
CA PHE A 692 23.12 -25.24 14.51
C PHE A 692 23.10 -24.17 15.59
N ARG A 693 21.91 -23.75 16.02
CA ARG A 693 21.75 -22.68 17.01
C ARG A 693 21.14 -23.23 18.28
N CYS A 694 21.66 -22.82 19.43
CA CYS A 694 21.01 -23.08 20.70
C CYS A 694 19.87 -22.06 20.91
N PRO A 695 18.60 -22.47 21.07
CA PRO A 695 17.49 -21.53 21.29
C PRO A 695 17.63 -20.73 22.59
N LYS A 696 18.28 -21.31 23.61
CA LYS A 696 18.42 -20.72 24.95
C LYS A 696 19.47 -19.61 25.00
N CYS A 697 20.70 -19.91 24.56
CA CYS A 697 21.82 -18.97 24.64
C CYS A 697 22.15 -18.26 23.31
N LYS A 698 21.45 -18.61 22.22
CA LYS A 698 21.58 -18.05 20.87
C LYS A 698 22.94 -18.23 20.20
N ILE A 699 23.88 -18.97 20.81
CA ILE A 699 25.16 -19.34 20.20
C ILE A 699 24.91 -20.25 19.00
N SER A 700 25.61 -19.95 17.91
CA SER A 700 25.62 -20.73 16.68
C SER A 700 26.89 -21.57 16.61
N TYR A 701 26.73 -22.83 16.23
CA TYR A 701 27.79 -23.80 15.99
C TYR A 701 27.79 -24.16 14.52
N ARG A 702 28.98 -24.24 13.91
CA ARG A 702 29.11 -24.68 12.51
C ARG A 702 28.70 -26.14 12.31
N ARG A 703 28.83 -26.98 13.34
CA ARG A 703 28.49 -28.41 13.32
C ARG A 703 27.76 -28.76 14.61
N MET A 704 26.91 -29.80 14.54
CA MET A 704 26.29 -30.36 15.73
C MET A 704 27.37 -30.89 16.68
N THR A 705 27.23 -30.63 17.97
CA THR A 705 28.12 -31.23 18.97
C THR A 705 27.83 -32.73 19.06
N LEU A 706 28.84 -33.54 19.38
CA LEU A 706 28.67 -34.99 19.53
C LEU A 706 27.62 -35.36 20.60
N SER A 707 27.46 -34.53 21.63
CA SER A 707 26.44 -34.71 22.67
C SER A 707 25.05 -34.21 22.28
N GLY A 708 24.90 -33.57 21.11
CA GLY A 708 23.68 -32.90 20.67
C GLY A 708 23.28 -31.67 21.52
N LYS A 709 24.11 -31.30 22.51
CA LYS A 709 23.84 -30.24 23.49
C LYS A 709 24.81 -29.08 23.33
N CYS A 710 24.32 -27.87 23.62
CA CYS A 710 25.12 -26.65 23.62
C CYS A 710 26.20 -26.71 24.71
N THR A 711 27.45 -26.43 24.32
CA THR A 711 28.61 -26.44 25.23
C THR A 711 28.53 -25.36 26.32
N LYS A 712 27.76 -24.28 26.11
CA LYS A 712 27.65 -23.19 27.08
C LYS A 712 26.51 -23.38 28.09
N CYS A 713 25.36 -23.90 27.66
CA CYS A 713 24.16 -23.93 28.51
C CYS A 713 23.45 -25.28 28.58
N GLY A 714 24.01 -26.33 27.99
CA GLY A 714 23.47 -27.70 28.01
C GLY A 714 22.16 -27.92 27.26
N GLY A 715 21.58 -26.86 26.66
CA GLY A 715 20.31 -26.93 25.93
C GLY A 715 20.44 -27.63 24.57
N PRO A 716 19.33 -28.11 23.98
CA PRO A 716 19.36 -28.76 22.69
C PRO A 716 19.81 -27.78 21.60
N LEU A 717 20.63 -28.27 20.68
CA LEU A 717 20.93 -27.57 19.45
C LEU A 717 19.85 -27.85 18.41
N LYS A 718 19.37 -26.82 17.72
CA LYS A 718 18.43 -26.98 16.62
C LYS A 718 19.09 -26.58 15.31
N ALA A 719 18.76 -27.33 14.26
CA ALA A 719 19.03 -26.96 12.88
C ALA A 719 18.43 -25.58 12.58
N THR A 720 19.13 -24.78 11.76
CA THR A 720 18.61 -23.47 11.34
C THR A 720 17.62 -23.58 10.19
N MET A 721 17.65 -24.69 9.45
CA MET A 721 16.71 -25.01 8.37
C MET A 721 16.10 -26.39 8.57
N HIS A 722 14.81 -26.51 8.27
CA HIS A 722 14.05 -27.75 8.38
C HIS A 722 13.67 -28.27 6.99
N ARG A 723 13.37 -29.58 6.88
CA ARG A 723 12.94 -30.25 5.64
C ARG A 723 11.81 -29.49 4.93
N GLY A 724 10.79 -29.06 5.68
CA GLY A 724 9.65 -28.34 5.15
C GLY A 724 9.99 -27.03 4.41
N ASN A 725 11.12 -26.38 4.73
CA ASN A 725 11.56 -25.19 4.01
C ASN A 725 12.06 -25.53 2.59
N VAL A 726 12.56 -26.75 2.38
CA VAL A 726 13.10 -27.21 1.09
C VAL A 726 11.97 -27.78 0.22
N THR A 727 11.02 -28.50 0.81
CA THR A 727 9.93 -29.18 0.08
C THR A 727 8.72 -28.29 -0.17
N LYS A 728 8.67 -27.07 0.40
CA LYS A 728 7.52 -26.16 0.39
C LYS A 728 6.87 -25.96 -0.98
N TYR A 729 7.68 -25.87 -2.04
CA TYR A 729 7.22 -25.53 -3.39
C TYR A 729 7.25 -26.68 -4.39
N LEU A 730 7.67 -27.87 -3.96
CA LEU A 730 7.86 -29.00 -4.87
C LEU A 730 6.54 -29.44 -5.51
N GLU A 731 5.49 -29.61 -4.70
CA GLU A 731 4.17 -30.04 -5.19
C GLU A 731 3.54 -29.02 -6.13
N ILE A 732 3.71 -27.72 -5.85
CA ILE A 732 3.22 -26.64 -6.71
C ILE A 732 3.98 -26.66 -8.05
N ALA A 733 5.29 -26.87 -8.03
CA ALA A 733 6.07 -26.95 -9.25
C ALA A 733 5.69 -28.15 -10.12
N LYS A 734 5.35 -29.28 -9.49
CA LYS A 734 4.83 -30.48 -10.19
C LYS A 734 3.46 -30.21 -10.80
N TYR A 735 2.55 -29.64 -10.02
CA TYR A 735 1.23 -29.22 -10.51
C TYR A 735 1.36 -28.32 -11.75
N MET A 736 2.24 -27.31 -11.71
CA MET A 736 2.48 -26.43 -12.85
C MET A 736 3.02 -27.18 -14.07
N SER A 737 3.92 -28.14 -13.86
CA SER A 737 4.50 -28.95 -14.95
C SER A 737 3.50 -29.90 -15.62
N GLU A 738 2.45 -30.29 -14.91
CA GLU A 738 1.41 -31.20 -15.39
C GLU A 738 0.26 -30.48 -16.08
N ASN A 739 -0.13 -29.30 -15.59
CA ASN A 739 -1.31 -28.57 -16.07
C ASN A 739 -0.99 -27.49 -17.11
N TYR A 740 0.25 -27.00 -17.18
CA TYR A 740 0.66 -25.94 -18.10
C TYR A 740 1.72 -26.42 -19.10
N SER A 741 1.76 -25.77 -20.27
CA SER A 741 2.68 -26.08 -21.36
C SER A 741 4.06 -25.45 -21.14
N LEU A 742 4.81 -25.98 -20.17
CA LEU A 742 6.18 -25.53 -19.88
C LEU A 742 7.23 -26.06 -20.85
N SER A 743 8.33 -25.33 -21.03
CA SER A 743 9.49 -25.82 -21.78
C SER A 743 10.06 -27.13 -21.23
N ALA A 744 10.56 -27.99 -22.12
CA ALA A 744 11.16 -29.28 -21.75
C ALA A 744 12.32 -29.12 -20.74
N TYR A 745 13.09 -28.03 -20.87
CA TYR A 745 14.17 -27.69 -19.95
C TYR A 745 13.64 -27.44 -18.52
N THR A 746 12.59 -26.64 -18.37
CA THR A 746 11.98 -26.35 -17.06
C THR A 746 11.43 -27.63 -16.42
N LYS A 747 10.73 -28.48 -17.19
CA LYS A 747 10.24 -29.78 -16.71
C LYS A 747 11.36 -30.69 -16.21
N GLN A 748 12.45 -30.82 -16.97
CA GLN A 748 13.62 -31.61 -16.55
C GLN A 748 14.29 -31.04 -15.29
N ARG A 749 14.37 -29.71 -15.16
CA ARG A 749 14.94 -29.09 -13.95
C ARG A 749 14.13 -29.41 -12.71
N ILE A 750 12.79 -29.40 -12.80
CA ILE A 750 11.92 -29.77 -11.68
C ILE A 750 12.18 -31.21 -11.26
N GLN A 751 12.24 -32.14 -12.23
CA GLN A 751 12.57 -33.55 -11.96
C GLN A 751 13.93 -33.72 -11.29
N VAL A 752 14.96 -33.00 -11.75
CA VAL A 752 16.30 -33.04 -11.13
C VAL A 752 16.26 -32.51 -9.70
N VAL A 753 15.51 -31.45 -9.43
CA VAL A 753 15.34 -30.92 -8.06
C VAL A 753 14.60 -31.92 -7.18
N GLU A 754 13.53 -32.53 -7.68
CA GLU A 754 12.80 -33.60 -6.98
C GLU A 754 13.73 -34.76 -6.61
N MET A 755 14.50 -35.27 -7.58
CA MET A 755 15.47 -36.35 -7.36
C MET A 755 16.51 -35.98 -6.28
N ASN A 756 17.01 -34.74 -6.29
CA ASN A 756 17.98 -34.28 -5.30
C ASN A 756 17.37 -34.15 -3.89
N ILE A 757 16.11 -33.70 -3.80
CA ILE A 757 15.36 -33.64 -2.54
C ILE A 757 15.14 -35.05 -2.00
N LEU A 758 14.65 -35.98 -2.82
CA LEU A 758 14.43 -37.38 -2.45
C LEU A 758 15.73 -38.07 -2.05
N SER A 759 16.82 -37.84 -2.77
CA SER A 759 18.14 -38.38 -2.41
C SER A 759 18.66 -37.84 -1.08
N THR A 760 18.30 -36.61 -0.70
CA THR A 760 18.76 -35.96 0.53
C THR A 760 17.94 -36.39 1.76
N PHE A 761 16.62 -36.54 1.61
CA PHE A 761 15.70 -36.77 2.72
C PHE A 761 15.10 -38.19 2.77
N GLY A 762 15.25 -38.98 1.71
CA GLY A 762 14.52 -40.23 1.52
C GLY A 762 13.07 -40.00 1.08
N GLU A 763 12.40 -41.08 0.66
CA GLU A 763 10.95 -41.10 0.53
C GLU A 763 10.30 -40.95 1.92
N GLU A 764 9.11 -40.36 1.99
CA GLU A 764 8.36 -40.35 3.24
C GLU A 764 7.98 -41.78 3.65
N GLU A 765 8.16 -42.13 4.93
CA GLU A 765 7.65 -43.39 5.46
C GLU A 765 6.14 -43.41 5.26
N LYS A 766 5.65 -44.24 4.33
CA LYS A 766 4.23 -44.51 4.17
C LYS A 766 3.74 -45.21 5.43
N VAL A 767 3.18 -44.44 6.36
CA VAL A 767 2.50 -45.00 7.52
C VAL A 767 1.20 -45.62 7.01
N GLN A 768 1.09 -46.94 7.11
CA GLN A 768 -0.16 -47.64 6.84
C GLN A 768 -1.19 -47.22 7.89
N MET A 769 -2.15 -46.40 7.48
CA MET A 769 -3.29 -46.01 8.32
C MET A 769 -4.22 -47.21 8.49
N ASP A 770 -4.83 -47.31 9.67
CA ASP A 770 -5.78 -48.37 9.96
C ASP A 770 -7.13 -48.03 9.29
N LEU A 771 -7.89 -49.05 8.88
CA LEU A 771 -9.17 -48.84 8.18
C LEU A 771 -10.18 -48.03 9.01
N SER A 772 -10.02 -48.01 10.34
CA SER A 772 -10.79 -47.21 11.28
C SER A 772 -10.50 -45.71 11.26
N ASP A 773 -9.36 -45.27 10.71
CA ASP A 773 -9.02 -43.84 10.59
C ASP A 773 -9.72 -43.18 9.38
N PHE A 774 -10.39 -43.98 8.54
CA PHE A 774 -11.14 -43.54 7.36
C PHE A 774 -12.66 -43.39 7.62
N PHE A 775 -13.17 -43.89 8.75
CA PHE A 775 -14.61 -43.93 9.10
C PHE A 775 -14.99 -42.93 10.19
#